data_AF-A0A370AQH6-F1
#
_entry.id   AF-A0A370AQH6-F1
#
_cell.length_a   1.000
_cell.length_b   1.000
_cell.length_c   1.000
_cell.angle_alpha   90.00
_cell.angle_beta   90.00
_cell.angle_gamma   90.00
#
_symmetry.space_group_name_H-M   'P 1'
#
loop_
_entity.id
_entity.type
_entity.pdbx_description
1 polymer ?
#
loop_
_entity_poly.entity_id
_entity_poly.type
_entity_poly.pdbx_seq_one_letter_code
_entity_poly.pdbx_strand_id
1 'polypeptide(L)'
;MSKFFNAFHSPLGAHSSFTLGCKGKSGGLGLEKGGPACENVYIGLENSSDHHYSLLPFFCEDDDESLRYDHDQVIEESNNRSKIFLFKDEEIERKFRMGTDTWCAGDLECTIYSTPYSAPDPSNSTEEDQKFSFCPAVTVEFIIDNRNCSMDRTALFGYDPANNSDSPNIIENLPQGYKGIASGRSTSMITDDEGVMAAQGFSVENILSEDYEQNYNFGLGCTTLLLFKVPSGERKSFHISICFFRDGIVTTGVETSYWYNRFFKSIYDVGVFALENFERYRKVSLDVNKEFDSPLLNDSQRFQMYHAIRSYYGSTQLLDWNDEPFWVVNEGEYRMMNTFDLTVDQLFFEMRQNPWTVKNVLDLFIKRYSYFDNAHFPDKDNIHQGGISFTHDMGVRNHISPAQYSSYEKFGSDACFSHMSHEQLVNWILCASVYVRGSGDKEWFADNKNVFKQCLISMMNRDNPDSDKRNGLMALDSSRTIKGSEITTYDSLDESLGQARNNLYMAVKCWASYISLSELLDDNYALLAKNQAVLTAKSICEFQNEEGYIPAIMGEGCDAQIIPAIEGLVFPWFMGFDEALKEDGLYGHLIKALKKHFQTILKKGRCLYPDDGWKLSSSTDNSWLSKVYLSQFVARQIFGIVTPETKSLADRAHQSWLLKEENLFFAWSDQMRSGVAFGSKYYPRGVTSILWLRESNEYLNESEN
;
A
#
# COMPACT_ATOMS: atom_id res chain seq x y z
N MET A 1 23.38 1.48 -0.16
CA MET A 1 22.05 1.50 -0.80
C MET A 1 21.64 2.95 -1.00
N SER A 2 20.84 3.27 -2.02
CA SER A 2 20.45 4.67 -2.29
C SER A 2 19.56 5.23 -1.17
N LYS A 3 19.77 6.50 -0.81
CA LYS A 3 18.87 7.27 0.06
C LYS A 3 17.78 8.01 -0.72
N PHE A 4 17.92 8.06 -2.06
CA PHE A 4 17.06 8.82 -2.97
C PHE A 4 16.01 7.91 -3.63
N PHE A 5 15.05 7.44 -2.85
CA PHE A 5 13.88 6.69 -3.31
C PHE A 5 12.61 7.49 -2.98
N ASN A 6 11.65 7.51 -3.88
CA ASN A 6 10.34 8.09 -3.60
C ASN A 6 9.68 7.32 -2.47
N ALA A 7 9.04 8.02 -1.55
CA ALA A 7 8.15 7.43 -0.56
C ALA A 7 6.86 8.24 -0.48
N PHE A 8 5.79 7.59 -0.03
CA PHE A 8 4.54 8.26 0.26
C PHE A 8 4.60 9.02 1.59
N HIS A 9 4.02 10.21 1.60
CA HIS A 9 3.69 10.96 2.81
C HIS A 9 2.23 11.36 2.69
N SER A 10 1.37 10.54 3.28
CA SER A 10 -0.06 10.56 2.97
C SER A 10 -0.92 10.84 4.20
N PRO A 11 -1.99 11.63 4.06
CA PRO A 11 -3.08 11.60 5.02
C PRO A 11 -3.88 10.29 4.89
N LEU A 12 -4.69 10.02 5.91
CA LEU A 12 -5.56 8.86 5.95
C LEU A 12 -6.87 9.08 5.17
N GLY A 13 -7.23 8.15 4.29
CA GLY A 13 -8.55 8.11 3.64
C GLY A 13 -8.78 9.15 2.54
N ALA A 14 -7.76 9.90 2.10
CA ALA A 14 -7.91 10.96 1.09
C ALA A 14 -7.41 10.58 -0.31
N HIS A 15 -6.94 9.35 -0.52
CA HIS A 15 -6.29 8.87 -1.74
C HIS A 15 -5.27 9.87 -2.30
N SER A 16 -4.37 10.35 -1.44
CA SER A 16 -3.41 11.38 -1.78
C SER A 16 -2.06 11.15 -1.14
N SER A 17 -1.03 11.81 -1.66
CA SER A 17 0.31 11.78 -1.09
C SER A 17 1.14 12.98 -1.52
N PHE A 18 1.95 13.49 -0.60
CA PHE A 18 3.14 14.25 -0.97
C PHE A 18 4.28 13.26 -1.20
N THR A 19 4.46 12.84 -2.46
CA THR A 19 5.51 11.89 -2.83
C THR A 19 6.85 12.61 -2.90
N LEU A 20 7.87 12.11 -2.21
CA LEU A 20 9.20 12.72 -2.24
C LEU A 20 10.32 11.71 -2.02
N GLY A 21 11.48 11.99 -2.59
CA GLY A 21 12.74 11.33 -2.26
C GLY A 21 13.54 10.81 -3.47
N CYS A 22 12.88 10.46 -4.57
CA CYS A 22 13.58 10.19 -5.84
C CYS A 22 14.03 11.51 -6.46
N LYS A 23 15.21 11.52 -7.10
CA LYS A 23 15.74 12.74 -7.71
C LYS A 23 14.95 13.18 -8.94
N GLY A 24 15.12 14.45 -9.30
CA GLY A 24 14.49 15.07 -10.46
C GLY A 24 13.01 15.34 -10.23
N LYS A 25 12.29 15.62 -11.33
CA LYS A 25 10.84 15.79 -11.41
C LYS A 25 10.08 14.48 -11.19
N SER A 26 10.24 13.91 -9.99
CA SER A 26 9.81 12.55 -9.65
C SER A 26 8.80 12.50 -8.51
N GLY A 27 8.65 13.58 -7.74
CA GLY A 27 7.77 13.66 -6.58
C GLY A 27 6.49 14.46 -6.87
N GLY A 28 5.99 15.14 -5.83
CA GLY A 28 4.92 16.13 -5.92
C GLY A 28 3.65 15.77 -5.16
N LEU A 29 2.61 16.57 -5.35
CA LEU A 29 1.33 16.48 -4.65
C LEU A 29 0.36 15.64 -5.49
N GLY A 30 0.35 14.33 -5.26
CA GLY A 30 -0.56 13.41 -5.92
C GLY A 30 -1.92 13.37 -5.26
N LEU A 31 -2.99 13.69 -6.00
CA LEU A 31 -4.38 13.47 -5.61
C LEU A 31 -5.02 12.48 -6.60
N GLU A 32 -5.47 11.32 -6.11
CA GLU A 32 -6.13 10.26 -6.88
C GLU A 32 -5.27 9.68 -8.01
N LYS A 33 -3.93 9.72 -7.86
CA LYS A 33 -2.97 9.22 -8.85
C LYS A 33 -2.52 7.78 -8.54
N GLY A 34 -2.31 6.99 -9.60
CA GLY A 34 -1.70 5.65 -9.53
C GLY A 34 -0.17 5.68 -9.63
N GLY A 35 0.45 6.80 -9.29
CA GLY A 35 1.89 6.98 -9.42
C GLY A 35 2.30 8.36 -8.91
N PRO A 36 3.61 8.67 -8.90
CA PRO A 36 4.09 9.98 -8.50
C PRO A 36 3.49 11.10 -9.36
N ALA A 37 3.37 12.30 -8.79
CA ALA A 37 2.76 13.42 -9.49
C ALA A 37 3.62 13.97 -10.64
N CYS A 38 4.94 13.68 -10.60
CA CYS A 38 5.96 14.18 -11.52
C CYS A 38 5.98 15.72 -11.58
N GLU A 39 6.05 16.33 -10.40
CA GLU A 39 6.15 17.78 -10.23
C GLU A 39 7.55 18.16 -9.80
N ASN A 40 7.98 19.37 -10.17
CA ASN A 40 9.19 19.94 -9.59
C ASN A 40 8.86 20.34 -8.15
N VAL A 41 9.68 19.90 -7.20
CA VAL A 41 9.57 20.28 -5.80
C VAL A 41 10.85 21.00 -5.40
N TYR A 42 10.69 22.23 -4.95
CA TYR A 42 11.80 23.11 -4.60
C TYR A 42 11.90 23.20 -3.09
N ILE A 43 13.03 22.75 -2.54
CA ILE A 43 13.35 22.87 -1.11
C ILE A 43 14.80 23.32 -1.04
N GLY A 44 15.06 24.52 -0.55
CA GLY A 44 16.41 25.06 -0.60
C GLY A 44 16.64 26.27 0.28
N LEU A 45 17.88 26.72 0.27
CA LEU A 45 18.36 27.79 1.13
C LEU A 45 19.44 28.60 0.40
N GLU A 46 19.35 29.92 0.51
CA GLU A 46 20.39 30.84 0.06
C GLU A 46 21.73 30.50 0.71
N ASN A 47 22.84 30.56 -0.02
CA ASN A 47 24.18 30.28 0.47
C ASN A 47 24.68 31.42 1.37
N SER A 48 25.56 31.10 2.31
CA SER A 48 26.06 32.05 3.31
C SER A 48 27.01 33.14 2.79
N SER A 49 27.39 33.12 1.51
CA SER A 49 28.51 33.93 0.98
C SER A 49 28.28 34.64 -0.35
N ASP A 50 27.36 34.19 -1.20
CA ASP A 50 27.32 34.60 -2.61
C ASP A 50 25.90 34.83 -3.18
N HIS A 51 24.86 34.93 -2.35
CA HIS A 51 23.46 35.13 -2.77
C HIS A 51 22.95 34.11 -3.82
N HIS A 52 23.66 32.98 -3.98
CA HIS A 52 23.19 31.81 -4.72
C HIS A 52 22.36 30.93 -3.80
N TYR A 53 21.66 29.94 -4.34
CA TYR A 53 20.79 29.04 -3.61
C TYR A 53 21.23 27.60 -3.82
N SER A 54 21.20 26.80 -2.76
CA SER A 54 21.39 25.35 -2.83
C SER A 54 20.07 24.64 -2.53
N LEU A 55 19.63 23.76 -3.43
CA LEU A 55 18.36 23.06 -3.36
C LEU A 55 18.56 21.54 -3.28
N LEU A 56 17.60 20.87 -2.62
CA LEU A 56 17.48 19.42 -2.69
C LEU A 56 17.12 18.98 -4.12
N PRO A 57 17.58 17.80 -4.58
CA PRO A 57 17.53 17.41 -5.98
C PRO A 57 16.17 16.84 -6.41
N PHE A 58 15.06 17.51 -6.10
CA PHE A 58 13.68 17.05 -6.37
C PHE A 58 12.99 17.83 -7.51
N PHE A 59 13.78 18.40 -8.41
CA PHE A 59 13.32 19.12 -9.59
C PHE A 59 14.25 18.82 -10.78
N CYS A 60 13.75 19.06 -11.99
CA CYS A 60 14.57 19.16 -13.20
C CYS A 60 14.53 20.60 -13.70
N GLU A 61 15.60 21.05 -14.36
CA GLU A 61 15.55 22.28 -15.16
C GLU A 61 14.63 22.01 -16.37
N ASP A 62 13.43 22.60 -16.36
CA ASP A 62 12.54 22.66 -17.52
C ASP A 62 12.81 23.99 -18.28
N ASP A 63 12.46 24.05 -19.57
CA ASP A 63 12.59 25.27 -20.39
C ASP A 63 11.71 26.40 -19.79
N ASP A 64 12.27 27.61 -19.66
CA ASP A 64 11.54 28.80 -19.17
C ASP A 64 10.34 29.14 -20.08
N GLU A 65 9.11 29.02 -19.54
CA GLU A 65 7.86 29.30 -20.26
C GLU A 65 7.74 30.77 -20.72
N SER A 66 8.52 31.70 -20.16
CA SER A 66 8.60 33.08 -20.63
C SER A 66 9.00 33.17 -22.11
N LEU A 67 9.82 32.21 -22.59
CA LEU A 67 10.28 32.10 -23.97
C LEU A 67 9.14 31.81 -24.97
N ARG A 68 7.96 31.38 -24.49
CA ARG A 68 6.78 31.20 -25.36
C ARG A 68 6.03 32.50 -25.64
N TYR A 69 6.16 33.50 -24.78
CA TYR A 69 5.41 34.75 -24.87
C TYR A 69 6.18 35.85 -25.60
N ASP A 70 7.51 35.78 -25.64
CA ASP A 70 8.35 36.73 -26.37
C ASP A 70 9.01 36.07 -27.59
N HIS A 71 8.34 36.16 -28.74
CA HIS A 71 8.83 35.60 -30.00
C HIS A 71 10.01 36.38 -30.63
N ASP A 72 10.31 37.59 -30.14
CA ASP A 72 11.29 38.50 -30.75
C ASP A 72 12.55 38.73 -29.89
N GLN A 73 12.59 38.29 -28.62
CA GLN A 73 13.77 38.40 -27.72
C GLN A 73 14.68 37.16 -27.67
N VAL A 74 14.76 36.40 -28.75
CA VAL A 74 15.80 35.38 -28.87
C VAL A 74 17.13 36.11 -29.14
N ILE A 75 17.91 36.48 -28.10
CA ILE A 75 19.39 36.38 -28.04
C ILE A 75 20.09 37.16 -26.88
N GLU A 76 19.50 38.11 -26.13
CA GLU A 76 20.34 38.95 -25.20
C GLU A 76 20.22 38.74 -23.68
N GLU A 77 19.26 37.98 -23.14
CA GLU A 77 19.14 37.78 -21.67
C GLU A 77 19.71 36.44 -21.13
N SER A 78 20.31 35.60 -21.97
CA SER A 78 20.82 34.27 -21.56
C SER A 78 22.15 34.30 -20.76
N ASN A 79 22.49 35.41 -20.11
CA ASN A 79 23.73 35.57 -19.33
C ASN A 79 23.52 35.63 -17.80
N ASN A 80 22.30 35.47 -17.30
CA ASN A 80 22.11 35.13 -15.89
C ASN A 80 22.58 33.68 -15.68
N ARG A 81 23.84 33.50 -15.28
CA ARG A 81 24.32 32.23 -14.70
C ARG A 81 23.29 31.82 -13.65
N SER A 82 22.71 30.61 -13.78
CA SER A 82 21.71 30.14 -12.80
C SER A 82 22.27 30.36 -11.39
N LYS A 83 21.50 31.08 -10.57
CA LYS A 83 21.82 31.32 -9.16
C LYS A 83 21.47 30.10 -8.30
N ILE A 84 21.00 29.01 -8.92
CA ILE A 84 20.47 27.83 -8.26
C ILE A 84 21.42 26.66 -8.50
N PHE A 85 21.80 25.99 -7.43
CA PHE A 85 22.67 24.82 -7.43
C PHE A 85 21.99 23.70 -6.65
N LEU A 86 22.42 22.46 -6.91
CA LEU A 86 22.02 21.31 -6.12
C LEU A 86 22.98 21.13 -4.93
N PHE A 87 22.44 20.80 -3.76
CA PHE A 87 23.26 20.19 -2.71
C PHE A 87 23.91 18.92 -3.24
N LYS A 88 25.17 18.69 -2.86
CA LYS A 88 25.85 17.45 -3.26
C LYS A 88 25.22 16.27 -2.52
N ASP A 89 25.17 15.12 -3.18
CA ASP A 89 24.60 13.90 -2.61
C ASP A 89 25.22 13.50 -1.26
N GLU A 90 26.52 13.74 -1.08
CA GLU A 90 27.24 13.42 0.15
C GLU A 90 26.88 14.37 1.31
N GLU A 91 26.39 15.57 1.00
CA GLU A 91 25.97 16.59 1.97
C GLU A 91 24.52 16.39 2.44
N ILE A 92 23.75 15.54 1.75
CA ILE A 92 22.35 15.26 2.05
C ILE A 92 22.25 14.02 2.95
N GLU A 93 21.68 14.14 4.14
CA GLU A 93 21.29 13.01 4.98
C GLU A 93 19.78 12.79 4.92
N ARG A 94 19.33 11.53 4.96
CA ARG A 94 17.91 11.18 5.08
C ARG A 94 17.69 10.26 6.28
N LYS A 95 16.70 10.60 7.12
CA LYS A 95 16.27 9.79 8.26
C LYS A 95 14.83 9.31 8.02
N PHE A 96 14.71 8.20 7.32
CA PHE A 96 13.42 7.60 6.96
C PHE A 96 12.86 6.74 8.09
N ARG A 97 11.70 7.12 8.65
CA ARG A 97 10.98 6.37 9.69
C ARG A 97 9.49 6.25 9.35
N MET A 98 8.73 5.54 10.18
CA MET A 98 7.30 5.29 9.94
C MET A 98 6.45 6.57 9.96
N GLY A 99 6.57 7.38 11.01
CA GLY A 99 5.80 8.63 11.17
C GLY A 99 6.50 9.86 10.61
N THR A 100 7.83 9.84 10.42
CA THR A 100 8.61 10.98 9.94
C THR A 100 9.56 10.62 8.81
N ASP A 101 9.79 11.55 7.88
CA ASP A 101 10.91 11.50 6.94
C ASP A 101 11.63 12.84 6.96
N THR A 102 12.94 12.83 7.25
CA THR A 102 13.73 14.04 7.45
C THR A 102 14.88 14.09 6.45
N TRP A 103 15.02 15.21 5.74
CA TRP A 103 16.19 15.55 4.92
C TRP A 103 16.99 16.65 5.59
N CYS A 104 18.29 16.45 5.72
CA CYS A 104 19.24 17.44 6.23
C CYS A 104 20.28 17.74 5.15
N ALA A 105 20.55 19.01 4.86
CA ALA A 105 21.60 19.42 3.94
C ALA A 105 22.14 20.81 4.33
N GLY A 106 23.43 20.89 4.68
CA GLY A 106 24.01 22.12 5.24
C GLY A 106 23.24 22.59 6.48
N ASP A 107 22.72 23.82 6.43
CA ASP A 107 21.96 24.46 7.52
C ASP A 107 20.44 24.24 7.42
N LEU A 108 19.98 23.40 6.50
CA LEU A 108 18.57 23.10 6.25
C LEU A 108 18.20 21.74 6.81
N GLU A 109 17.08 21.68 7.55
CA GLU A 109 16.41 20.45 7.96
C GLU A 109 14.92 20.53 7.60
N CYS A 110 14.44 19.54 6.83
CA CYS A 110 13.05 19.44 6.40
C CYS A 110 12.48 18.10 6.88
N THR A 111 11.51 18.14 7.79
CA THR A 111 10.85 16.93 8.33
C THR A 111 9.39 16.91 7.93
N ILE A 112 8.97 15.85 7.22
CA ILE A 112 7.57 15.58 6.91
C ILE A 112 6.97 14.68 7.98
N TYR A 113 5.86 15.10 8.57
CA TYR A 113 5.04 14.34 9.50
C TYR A 113 3.81 13.82 8.77
N SER A 114 3.74 12.49 8.62
CA SER A 114 2.57 11.83 8.03
C SER A 114 1.60 11.41 9.12
N THR A 115 0.34 11.83 9.01
CA THR A 115 -0.64 11.76 10.10
C THR A 115 -2.07 11.39 9.68
N PRO A 116 -2.90 10.94 10.64
CA PRO A 116 -2.60 10.00 11.71
C PRO A 116 -2.80 8.54 11.28
N TYR A 117 -2.34 7.64 12.13
CA TYR A 117 -2.12 6.24 11.80
C TYR A 117 -3.35 5.33 12.03
N SER A 118 -4.31 5.72 12.88
CA SER A 118 -5.55 4.96 13.08
C SER A 118 -6.77 5.70 12.52
N ALA A 119 -7.62 4.94 11.81
CA ALA A 119 -8.93 5.32 11.32
C ALA A 119 -9.98 5.09 12.41
N PRO A 120 -10.46 6.14 13.10
CA PRO A 120 -11.53 5.97 14.06
C PRO A 120 -12.81 5.52 13.33
N ASP A 121 -13.57 4.60 13.95
CA ASP A 121 -14.86 4.15 13.42
C ASP A 121 -15.85 5.33 13.38
N PRO A 122 -16.32 5.77 12.21
CA PRO A 122 -17.21 6.94 12.12
C PRO A 122 -18.53 6.79 12.89
N SER A 123 -18.97 5.56 13.15
CA SER A 123 -20.20 5.28 13.90
C SER A 123 -20.02 5.41 15.41
N ASN A 124 -18.78 5.32 15.90
CA ASN A 124 -18.46 5.19 17.33
C ASN A 124 -17.45 6.24 17.83
N SER A 125 -17.09 7.22 17.01
CA SER A 125 -16.10 8.25 17.32
C SER A 125 -16.69 9.66 17.27
N THR A 126 -16.05 10.59 17.96
CA THR A 126 -16.47 11.99 17.99
C THR A 126 -16.15 12.70 16.68
N GLU A 127 -16.89 13.77 16.35
CA GLU A 127 -16.58 14.62 15.20
C GLU A 127 -15.14 15.17 15.27
N GLU A 128 -14.65 15.52 16.46
CA GLU A 128 -13.28 16.02 16.65
C GLU A 128 -12.23 14.96 16.29
N ASP A 129 -12.40 13.72 16.75
CA ASP A 129 -11.49 12.62 16.42
C ASP A 129 -11.52 12.30 14.93
N GLN A 130 -12.70 12.27 14.32
CA GLN A 130 -12.85 12.06 12.89
C GLN A 130 -12.22 13.20 12.08
N LYS A 131 -12.44 14.45 12.48
CA LYS A 131 -11.87 15.63 11.81
C LYS A 131 -10.35 15.65 11.91
N PHE A 132 -9.80 15.29 13.06
CA PHE A 132 -8.35 15.14 13.24
C PHE A 132 -7.80 13.99 12.38
N SER A 133 -8.49 12.85 12.34
CA SER A 133 -7.99 11.66 11.66
C SER A 133 -8.14 11.66 10.15
N PHE A 134 -9.21 12.25 9.63
CA PHE A 134 -9.49 12.29 8.21
C PHE A 134 -9.20 13.65 7.59
N CYS A 135 -8.44 14.51 8.28
CA CYS A 135 -7.93 15.75 7.69
C CYS A 135 -7.02 15.41 6.50
N PRO A 136 -7.33 15.86 5.27
CA PRO A 136 -6.58 15.51 4.08
C PRO A 136 -5.32 16.38 3.93
N ALA A 137 -4.44 16.34 4.93
CA ALA A 137 -3.18 17.07 4.94
C ALA A 137 -2.05 16.30 5.63
N VAL A 138 -0.82 16.59 5.23
CA VAL A 138 0.39 16.26 6.00
C VAL A 138 1.07 17.55 6.45
N THR A 139 1.83 17.51 7.54
CA THR A 139 2.52 18.69 8.05
C THR A 139 4.02 18.58 7.89
N VAL A 140 4.70 19.72 7.77
CA VAL A 140 6.14 19.81 7.59
C VAL A 140 6.70 20.80 8.62
N GLU A 141 7.81 20.42 9.25
CA GLU A 141 8.68 21.34 9.99
C GLU A 141 9.91 21.63 9.15
N PHE A 142 10.14 22.91 8.89
CA PHE A 142 11.22 23.40 8.06
C PHE A 142 12.14 24.31 8.89
N ILE A 143 13.33 23.80 9.21
CA ILE A 143 14.26 24.44 10.12
C ILE A 143 15.46 24.95 9.35
N ILE A 144 15.80 26.21 9.58
CA ILE A 144 16.98 26.87 9.01
C ILE A 144 17.88 27.36 10.15
N ASP A 145 19.14 26.92 10.14
CA ASP A 145 20.16 27.35 11.08
C ASP A 145 21.05 28.46 10.50
N ASN A 146 20.66 29.71 10.72
CA ASN A 146 21.43 30.87 10.27
C ASN A 146 22.37 31.45 11.35
N ARG A 147 22.65 30.70 12.43
CA ARG A 147 23.41 31.21 13.59
C ARG A 147 24.85 31.61 13.27
N ASN A 148 25.44 30.99 12.25
CA ASN A 148 26.84 31.19 11.87
C ASN A 148 27.02 32.15 10.68
N CYS A 149 25.96 32.76 10.15
CA CYS A 149 26.08 33.70 9.02
C CYS A 149 25.86 35.13 9.48
N SER A 150 26.59 36.06 8.85
CA SER A 150 26.51 37.50 9.12
C SER A 150 25.46 38.23 8.27
N MET A 151 24.67 37.50 7.47
CA MET A 151 23.63 38.04 6.61
C MET A 151 22.33 37.29 6.84
N ASP A 152 21.23 37.99 6.58
CA ASP A 152 19.92 37.37 6.45
C ASP A 152 19.94 36.42 5.26
N ARG A 153 19.26 35.29 5.37
CA ARG A 153 19.14 34.29 4.30
C ARG A 153 17.69 34.03 3.99
N THR A 154 17.41 33.79 2.72
CA THR A 154 16.09 33.34 2.27
C THR A 154 16.11 31.83 2.02
N ALA A 155 15.20 31.11 2.65
CA ALA A 155 14.91 29.73 2.29
C ALA A 155 13.66 29.66 1.41
N LEU A 156 13.52 28.58 0.64
CA LEU A 156 12.38 28.38 -0.25
C LEU A 156 11.80 26.98 -0.10
N PHE A 157 10.47 26.91 -0.17
CA PHE A 157 9.70 25.67 -0.24
C PHE A 157 8.55 25.86 -1.23
N GLY A 158 8.44 25.04 -2.26
CA GLY A 158 7.34 25.14 -3.21
C GLY A 158 7.36 24.07 -4.28
N TYR A 159 6.54 24.25 -5.31
CA TYR A 159 6.37 23.28 -6.37
C TYR A 159 5.83 23.91 -7.66
N ASP A 160 6.02 23.17 -8.76
CA ASP A 160 5.33 23.39 -10.03
C ASP A 160 4.15 22.41 -10.13
N PRO A 161 2.89 22.88 -10.02
CA PRO A 161 1.75 22.00 -10.19
C PRO A 161 1.73 21.38 -11.59
N ALA A 162 1.60 20.06 -11.68
CA ALA A 162 1.51 19.39 -12.97
C ALA A 162 0.15 19.68 -13.62
N ASN A 163 0.19 20.30 -14.81
CA ASN A 163 -0.93 20.66 -15.68
C ASN A 163 -2.27 19.99 -15.34
N ASN A 164 -3.06 20.70 -14.55
CA ASN A 164 -4.49 20.52 -14.37
C ASN A 164 -5.19 21.72 -15.02
N SER A 165 -6.51 21.66 -15.17
CA SER A 165 -7.32 22.78 -15.68
C SER A 165 -7.22 24.07 -14.86
N ASP A 166 -6.48 24.03 -13.75
CA ASP A 166 -6.45 25.04 -12.72
C ASP A 166 -5.11 25.77 -12.78
N SER A 167 -5.14 27.10 -12.75
CA SER A 167 -3.91 27.88 -12.62
C SER A 167 -3.36 27.77 -11.20
N PRO A 168 -2.03 27.74 -11.02
CA PRO A 168 -1.43 28.02 -9.74
C PRO A 168 -1.86 29.41 -9.26
N ASN A 169 -1.97 29.57 -7.95
CA ASN A 169 -2.32 30.84 -7.33
C ASN A 169 -1.69 30.95 -5.96
N ILE A 170 -1.40 32.18 -5.57
CA ILE A 170 -1.10 32.53 -4.19
C ILE A 170 -2.38 32.53 -3.35
N ILE A 171 -2.22 32.33 -2.05
CA ILE A 171 -3.26 32.48 -1.04
C ILE A 171 -2.82 33.63 -0.15
N GLU A 172 -3.50 34.77 -0.29
CA GLU A 172 -3.31 35.93 0.58
C GLU A 172 -4.63 36.23 1.32
N ASN A 173 -4.52 36.80 2.51
CA ASN A 173 -5.67 37.31 3.29
C ASN A 173 -6.63 36.24 3.84
N LEU A 174 -6.15 35.04 4.15
CA LEU A 174 -6.93 34.17 5.04
C LEU A 174 -6.99 34.80 6.45
N PRO A 175 -8.07 34.56 7.23
CA PRO A 175 -8.18 35.06 8.60
C PRO A 175 -6.92 34.72 9.42
N GLN A 176 -6.57 35.54 10.41
CA GLN A 176 -5.48 35.24 11.35
C GLN A 176 -4.05 35.17 10.76
N GLY A 177 -3.85 35.59 9.50
CA GLY A 177 -2.51 35.74 8.93
C GLY A 177 -1.99 34.53 8.15
N TYR A 178 -2.82 33.49 7.97
CA TYR A 178 -2.50 32.37 7.08
C TYR A 178 -2.28 32.85 5.65
N LYS A 179 -1.29 32.25 4.99
CA LYS A 179 -0.92 32.50 3.60
C LYS A 179 -0.40 31.22 2.97
N GLY A 180 -0.27 31.19 1.66
CA GLY A 180 0.10 29.95 0.99
C GLY A 180 0.19 30.03 -0.52
N ILE A 181 0.37 28.87 -1.12
CA ILE A 181 0.34 28.63 -2.56
C ILE A 181 -0.61 27.46 -2.84
N ALA A 182 -1.32 27.50 -3.96
CA ALA A 182 -2.27 26.47 -4.35
C ALA A 182 -2.24 26.21 -5.86
N SER A 183 -2.76 25.05 -6.24
CA SER A 183 -3.20 24.75 -7.60
C SER A 183 -4.71 24.56 -7.57
N GLY A 184 -5.41 25.62 -7.98
CA GLY A 184 -6.87 25.71 -7.91
C GLY A 184 -7.41 25.38 -6.52
N ARG A 185 -8.28 24.38 -6.47
CA ARG A 185 -8.92 23.90 -5.22
C ARG A 185 -8.43 22.52 -4.79
N SER A 186 -7.44 21.96 -5.48
CA SER A 186 -7.07 20.55 -5.36
C SER A 186 -5.89 20.31 -4.42
N THR A 187 -4.87 21.16 -4.50
CA THR A 187 -3.62 21.03 -3.72
C THR A 187 -3.13 22.39 -3.23
N SER A 188 -2.56 22.45 -2.03
CA SER A 188 -1.98 23.68 -1.49
C SER A 188 -0.87 23.45 -0.48
N MET A 189 -0.03 24.46 -0.26
CA MET A 189 0.88 24.59 0.87
C MET A 189 0.53 25.86 1.64
N ILE A 190 0.22 25.75 2.93
CA ILE A 190 -0.25 26.87 3.77
C ILE A 190 0.62 26.96 5.02
N THR A 191 0.88 28.20 5.48
CA THR A 191 1.60 28.52 6.72
C THR A 191 1.01 29.76 7.38
N ASP A 192 1.13 29.88 8.70
CA ASP A 192 0.87 31.08 9.51
C ASP A 192 2.14 31.78 9.99
N ASP A 193 3.32 31.29 9.63
CA ASP A 193 4.56 31.86 10.14
C ASP A 193 4.80 33.31 9.68
N GLU A 194 5.31 34.11 10.61
CA GLU A 194 5.76 35.46 10.34
C GLU A 194 7.05 35.46 9.50
N GLY A 195 7.19 36.43 8.59
CA GLY A 195 8.36 36.53 7.72
C GLY A 195 8.38 35.56 6.55
N VAL A 196 7.26 34.89 6.28
CA VAL A 196 7.03 34.09 5.06
C VAL A 196 6.22 34.87 4.04
N MET A 197 6.60 34.77 2.76
CA MET A 197 5.89 35.36 1.61
C MET A 197 5.54 34.27 0.61
N ALA A 198 4.34 34.33 0.05
CA ALA A 198 3.95 33.49 -1.09
C ALA A 198 4.31 34.20 -2.39
N ALA A 199 4.85 33.46 -3.36
CA ALA A 199 5.26 34.01 -4.64
C ALA A 199 4.93 33.06 -5.79
N GLN A 200 4.63 33.65 -6.94
CA GLN A 200 4.32 32.98 -8.19
C GLN A 200 5.10 33.64 -9.33
N GLY A 201 5.66 32.84 -10.23
CA GLY A 201 6.46 33.28 -11.38
C GLY A 201 6.63 32.16 -12.41
N PHE A 202 7.31 32.42 -13.53
CA PHE A 202 7.56 31.37 -14.54
C PHE A 202 8.63 30.36 -14.12
N SER A 203 9.56 30.76 -13.24
CA SER A 203 10.64 29.93 -12.74
C SER A 203 11.05 30.36 -11.33
N VAL A 204 11.83 29.52 -10.66
CA VAL A 204 12.43 29.88 -9.36
C VAL A 204 13.38 31.06 -9.52
N GLU A 205 14.20 31.09 -10.57
CA GLU A 205 15.11 32.18 -10.87
C GLU A 205 14.36 33.51 -11.04
N ASN A 206 13.25 33.52 -11.78
CA ASN A 206 12.43 34.72 -11.96
C ASN A 206 11.95 35.26 -10.60
N ILE A 207 11.37 34.39 -9.77
CA ILE A 207 10.88 34.77 -8.43
C ILE A 207 12.02 35.33 -7.56
N LEU A 208 13.17 34.67 -7.53
CA LEU A 208 14.31 35.08 -6.69
C LEU A 208 15.05 36.32 -7.21
N SER A 209 14.86 36.68 -8.49
CA SER A 209 15.46 37.86 -9.11
C SER A 209 14.58 39.11 -9.06
N GLU A 210 13.36 38.99 -8.53
CA GLU A 210 12.38 40.05 -8.55
C GLU A 210 12.73 41.19 -7.59
N ASP A 211 12.73 42.42 -8.10
CA ASP A 211 13.00 43.63 -7.31
C ASP A 211 11.75 44.15 -6.59
N TYR A 212 10.56 43.81 -7.11
CA TYR A 212 9.28 44.31 -6.62
C TYR A 212 8.40 43.17 -6.07
N GLU A 213 8.22 43.11 -4.75
CA GLU A 213 7.38 42.08 -4.11
C GLU A 213 5.95 42.03 -4.67
N GLN A 214 5.44 43.10 -5.30
CA GLN A 214 4.14 43.11 -5.97
C GLN A 214 4.05 42.13 -7.15
N ASN A 215 5.18 41.79 -7.77
CA ASN A 215 5.25 40.87 -8.90
C ASN A 215 5.17 39.40 -8.46
N TYR A 216 5.27 39.10 -7.16
CA TYR A 216 4.99 37.78 -6.60
C TYR A 216 3.55 37.31 -6.85
N ASN A 217 2.64 38.24 -7.23
CA ASN A 217 1.25 37.94 -7.56
C ASN A 217 1.04 37.71 -9.07
N PHE A 218 2.10 37.36 -9.80
CA PHE A 218 2.05 37.14 -11.24
C PHE A 218 1.26 35.87 -11.59
N GLY A 219 -0.05 36.02 -11.79
CA GLY A 219 -1.00 34.90 -11.99
C GLY A 219 -0.83 34.07 -13.26
N LEU A 220 0.15 34.38 -14.12
CA LEU A 220 0.52 33.52 -15.26
C LEU A 220 1.68 32.59 -14.95
N GLY A 221 2.33 32.75 -13.79
CA GLY A 221 3.45 31.92 -13.39
C GLY A 221 3.04 30.48 -13.14
N CYS A 222 3.85 29.54 -13.61
CA CYS A 222 3.67 28.10 -13.38
C CYS A 222 4.38 27.61 -12.11
N THR A 223 5.33 28.37 -11.59
CA THR A 223 6.10 28.06 -10.38
C THR A 223 5.56 28.82 -9.19
N THR A 224 5.40 28.13 -8.07
CA THR A 224 4.93 28.72 -6.81
C THR A 224 5.86 28.39 -5.66
N LEU A 225 6.20 29.40 -4.84
CA LEU A 225 7.14 29.29 -3.73
C LEU A 225 6.61 29.97 -2.46
N LEU A 226 6.91 29.38 -1.32
CA LEU A 226 6.97 30.05 -0.02
C LEU A 226 8.42 30.47 0.23
N LEU A 227 8.64 31.77 0.46
CA LEU A 227 9.95 32.37 0.73
C LEU A 227 10.05 32.70 2.22
N PHE A 228 11.00 32.10 2.92
CA PHE A 228 11.18 32.21 4.38
C PHE A 228 12.41 33.07 4.69
N LYS A 229 12.20 34.25 5.29
CA LYS A 229 13.29 35.15 5.69
C LYS A 229 13.85 34.78 7.08
N VAL A 230 15.13 34.45 7.14
CA VAL A 230 15.83 34.05 8.38
C VAL A 230 16.93 35.06 8.70
N PRO A 231 16.79 35.85 9.79
CA PRO A 231 17.78 36.85 10.17
C PRO A 231 19.16 36.26 10.46
N SER A 232 20.21 37.05 10.27
CA SER A 232 21.57 36.72 10.69
C SER A 232 21.62 36.34 12.17
N GLY A 233 22.29 35.24 12.50
CA GLY A 233 22.51 34.81 13.88
C GLY A 233 21.33 34.04 14.50
N GLU A 234 20.25 33.78 13.76
CA GLU A 234 19.06 33.08 14.25
C GLU A 234 18.95 31.63 13.77
N ARG A 235 18.21 30.81 14.50
CA ARG A 235 17.71 29.51 14.04
C ARG A 235 16.19 29.54 14.12
N LYS A 236 15.52 29.40 12.98
CA LYS A 236 14.05 29.42 12.90
C LYS A 236 13.50 28.05 12.53
N SER A 237 12.32 27.75 13.06
CA SER A 237 11.48 26.62 12.68
C SER A 237 10.19 27.17 12.09
N PHE A 238 9.83 26.68 10.92
CA PHE A 238 8.61 27.06 10.20
C PHE A 238 7.71 25.82 10.02
N HIS A 239 6.41 26.03 10.02
CA HIS A 239 5.39 25.00 9.89
C HIS A 239 4.60 25.20 8.60
N ILE A 240 4.48 24.12 7.84
CA ILE A 240 3.75 24.10 6.58
C ILE A 240 2.73 22.97 6.63
N SER A 241 1.51 23.23 6.20
CA SER A 241 0.52 22.20 5.91
C SER A 241 0.45 21.98 4.40
N ILE A 242 0.62 20.73 3.97
CA ILE A 242 0.47 20.31 2.59
C ILE A 242 -0.89 19.63 2.46
N CYS A 243 -1.80 20.25 1.73
CA CYS A 243 -3.22 19.94 1.75
C CYS A 243 -3.70 19.37 0.42
N PHE A 244 -4.72 18.52 0.50
CA PHE A 244 -5.41 17.90 -0.62
C PHE A 244 -6.91 18.09 -0.43
N PHE A 245 -7.65 18.37 -1.50
CA PHE A 245 -9.10 18.53 -1.39
C PHE A 245 -9.81 18.20 -2.71
N ARG A 246 -10.81 17.33 -2.65
CA ARG A 246 -11.73 17.06 -3.76
C ARG A 246 -13.16 17.25 -3.27
N ASP A 247 -13.79 18.29 -3.78
CA ASP A 247 -15.16 18.65 -3.44
C ASP A 247 -16.18 17.82 -4.22
N GLY A 248 -17.40 17.74 -3.69
CA GLY A 248 -18.57 17.19 -4.37
C GLY A 248 -18.53 15.68 -4.59
N ILE A 249 -19.21 15.25 -5.65
CA ILE A 249 -19.29 13.84 -6.06
C ILE A 249 -18.02 13.46 -6.81
N VAL A 250 -17.33 12.44 -6.30
CA VAL A 250 -15.98 12.05 -6.77
C VAL A 250 -15.97 10.72 -7.50
N THR A 251 -17.03 9.92 -7.38
CA THR A 251 -17.18 8.63 -8.05
C THR A 251 -18.26 8.64 -9.13
N THR A 252 -18.09 7.73 -10.09
CA THR A 252 -19.10 7.40 -11.11
C THR A 252 -19.61 5.97 -10.90
N GLY A 253 -20.74 5.60 -11.54
CA GLY A 253 -21.43 4.33 -11.32
C GLY A 253 -22.32 4.35 -10.07
N VAL A 254 -21.79 4.90 -8.98
CA VAL A 254 -22.52 5.32 -7.78
C VAL A 254 -21.96 6.69 -7.37
N GLU A 255 -22.82 7.61 -6.95
CA GLU A 255 -22.41 8.92 -6.46
C GLU A 255 -21.97 8.83 -4.99
N THR A 256 -20.70 9.15 -4.71
CA THR A 256 -20.16 9.31 -3.36
C THR A 256 -19.29 10.56 -3.31
N SER A 257 -19.06 11.08 -2.11
CA SER A 257 -18.07 12.15 -1.84
C SER A 257 -17.00 11.66 -0.89
N TYR A 258 -15.89 12.39 -0.70
CA TYR A 258 -14.99 12.09 0.40
C TYR A 258 -15.64 12.35 1.76
N TRP A 259 -15.35 11.51 2.75
CA TRP A 259 -15.88 11.65 4.11
C TRP A 259 -15.43 12.97 4.76
N TYR A 260 -14.23 13.46 4.45
CA TYR A 260 -13.73 14.71 4.99
C TYR A 260 -14.55 15.95 4.55
N ASN A 261 -15.37 15.86 3.49
CA ASN A 261 -16.24 16.96 3.04
C ASN A 261 -17.34 17.28 4.07
N ARG A 262 -17.58 16.37 5.03
CA ARG A 262 -18.46 16.61 6.18
C ARG A 262 -17.89 17.73 7.07
N PHE A 263 -16.57 17.77 7.26
CA PHE A 263 -15.89 18.64 8.21
C PHE A 263 -15.22 19.87 7.57
N PHE A 264 -14.80 19.76 6.31
CA PHE A 264 -14.07 20.80 5.58
C PHE A 264 -14.83 21.22 4.33
N LYS A 265 -14.94 22.53 4.07
CA LYS A 265 -15.66 23.08 2.91
C LYS A 265 -14.72 23.58 1.81
N SER A 266 -13.44 23.70 2.14
CA SER A 266 -12.40 24.13 1.23
C SER A 266 -11.05 23.59 1.65
N ILE A 267 -10.11 23.60 0.71
CA ILE A 267 -8.70 23.30 0.98
C ILE A 267 -8.06 24.26 2.00
N TYR A 268 -8.59 25.48 2.13
CA TYR A 268 -8.13 26.44 3.12
C TYR A 268 -8.52 26.03 4.54
N ASP A 269 -9.75 25.54 4.74
CA ASP A 269 -10.21 25.02 6.04
C ASP A 269 -9.34 23.84 6.50
N VAL A 270 -8.91 23.01 5.54
CA VAL A 270 -7.98 21.89 5.79
C VAL A 270 -6.65 22.41 6.29
N GLY A 271 -6.02 23.37 5.60
CA GLY A 271 -4.70 23.87 5.98
C GLY A 271 -4.70 24.63 7.30
N VAL A 272 -5.72 25.45 7.55
CA VAL A 272 -5.88 26.15 8.85
C VAL A 272 -5.99 25.12 9.97
N PHE A 273 -6.89 24.15 9.84
CA PHE A 273 -7.06 23.12 10.87
C PHE A 273 -5.79 22.28 11.07
N ALA A 274 -5.06 21.97 9.99
CA ALA A 274 -3.82 21.23 10.06
C ALA A 274 -2.73 21.95 10.86
N LEU A 275 -2.60 23.27 10.66
CA LEU A 275 -1.64 24.11 11.39
C LEU A 275 -2.05 24.34 12.85
N GLU A 276 -3.35 24.59 13.12
CA GLU A 276 -3.88 24.67 14.49
C GLU A 276 -3.60 23.40 15.30
N ASN A 277 -3.50 22.25 14.62
CA ASN A 277 -3.22 20.94 15.23
C ASN A 277 -1.78 20.44 14.99
N PHE A 278 -0.86 21.30 14.54
CA PHE A 278 0.50 20.92 14.14
C PHE A 278 1.23 20.11 15.22
N GLU A 279 1.24 20.58 16.47
CA GLU A 279 1.91 19.89 17.57
C GLU A 279 1.29 18.52 17.89
N ARG A 280 -0.04 18.40 17.74
CA ARG A 280 -0.74 17.12 17.91
C ARG A 280 -0.30 16.14 16.83
N TYR A 281 -0.22 16.59 15.58
CA TYR A 281 0.26 15.80 14.45
C TYR A 281 1.72 15.36 14.61
N ARG A 282 2.61 16.32 14.93
CA ARG A 282 4.01 16.06 15.23
C ARG A 282 4.18 15.02 16.34
N LYS A 283 3.44 15.17 17.44
CA LYS A 283 3.48 14.22 18.56
C LYS A 283 3.06 12.81 18.12
N VAL A 284 1.95 12.68 17.40
CA VAL A 284 1.45 11.38 16.92
C VAL A 284 2.47 10.70 16.01
N SER A 285 3.04 11.41 15.04
CA SER A 285 4.08 10.87 14.15
C SER A 285 5.33 10.39 14.91
N LEU A 286 5.77 11.14 15.93
CA LEU A 286 6.91 10.74 16.76
C LEU A 286 6.59 9.53 17.66
N ASP A 287 5.36 9.42 18.16
CA ASP A 287 4.94 8.27 18.95
C ASP A 287 4.80 7.00 18.07
N VAL A 288 4.32 7.15 16.82
CA VAL A 288 4.31 6.07 15.81
C VAL A 288 5.72 5.59 15.49
N ASN A 289 6.71 6.48 15.36
CA ASN A 289 8.11 6.04 15.18
C ASN A 289 8.54 5.07 16.30
N LYS A 290 8.23 5.39 17.56
CA LYS A 290 8.60 4.53 18.70
C LYS A 290 7.90 3.19 18.68
N GLU A 291 6.63 3.13 18.28
CA GLU A 291 5.89 1.87 18.16
C GLU A 291 6.52 0.95 17.11
N PHE A 292 6.99 1.52 16.00
CA PHE A 292 7.47 0.79 14.84
C PHE A 292 8.98 0.51 14.85
N ASP A 293 9.77 1.24 15.65
CA ASP A 293 11.19 0.99 15.93
C ASP A 293 11.39 -0.20 16.89
N SER A 294 10.71 -1.33 16.63
CA SER A 294 10.84 -2.54 17.43
C SER A 294 12.27 -3.10 17.38
N PRO A 295 12.88 -3.47 18.53
CA PRO A 295 14.20 -4.08 18.55
C PRO A 295 14.20 -5.51 17.96
N LEU A 296 13.02 -6.11 17.74
CA LEU A 296 12.88 -7.43 17.12
C LEU A 296 13.24 -7.41 15.63
N LEU A 297 13.10 -6.26 14.99
CA LEU A 297 13.32 -6.10 13.56
C LEU A 297 14.77 -5.68 13.30
N ASN A 298 15.36 -6.17 12.21
CA ASN A 298 16.60 -5.59 11.69
C ASN A 298 16.30 -4.32 10.85
N ASP A 299 17.35 -3.59 10.45
CA ASP A 299 17.19 -2.35 9.68
C ASP A 299 16.51 -2.56 8.33
N SER A 300 16.79 -3.68 7.66
CA SER A 300 16.16 -4.02 6.37
C SER A 300 14.65 -4.30 6.54
N GLN A 301 14.26 -4.97 7.61
CA GLN A 301 12.85 -5.21 7.94
C GLN A 301 12.12 -3.91 8.31
N ARG A 302 12.74 -3.06 9.16
CA ARG A 302 12.21 -1.73 9.50
C ARG A 302 11.96 -0.89 8.26
N PHE A 303 12.97 -0.77 7.40
CA PHE A 303 12.86 -0.02 6.14
C PHE A 303 11.69 -0.51 5.29
N GLN A 304 11.63 -1.82 5.01
CA GLN A 304 10.60 -2.40 4.15
C GLN A 304 9.19 -2.18 4.72
N MET A 305 9.03 -2.37 6.03
CA MET A 305 7.75 -2.15 6.71
C MET A 305 7.33 -0.68 6.66
N TYR A 306 8.24 0.27 6.93
CA TYR A 306 7.94 1.70 6.86
C TYR A 306 7.50 2.10 5.45
N HIS A 307 8.22 1.59 4.45
CA HIS A 307 7.99 1.88 3.05
C HIS A 307 6.63 1.34 2.56
N ALA A 308 6.31 0.10 2.95
CA ALA A 308 5.04 -0.55 2.64
C ALA A 308 3.85 0.17 3.28
N ILE A 309 3.91 0.44 4.59
CA ILE A 309 2.80 1.07 5.33
C ILE A 309 2.53 2.49 4.82
N ARG A 310 3.57 3.27 4.54
CA ARG A 310 3.40 4.60 3.92
C ARG A 310 2.65 4.52 2.59
N SER A 311 2.99 3.53 1.76
CA SER A 311 2.35 3.32 0.45
C SER A 311 0.91 2.83 0.56
N TYR A 312 0.60 2.03 1.59
CA TYR A 312 -0.77 1.67 1.94
C TYR A 312 -1.63 2.91 2.22
N TYR A 313 -1.17 3.83 3.09
CA TYR A 313 -1.98 5.02 3.43
C TYR A 313 -2.31 5.90 2.23
N GLY A 314 -1.37 6.10 1.29
CA GLY A 314 -1.68 6.87 0.08
C GLY A 314 -2.71 6.23 -0.86
N SER A 315 -2.96 4.94 -0.67
CA SER A 315 -3.98 4.20 -1.40
C SER A 315 -5.32 4.16 -0.67
N THR A 316 -5.37 4.54 0.61
CA THR A 316 -6.61 4.55 1.39
C THR A 316 -7.54 5.69 0.98
N GLN A 317 -8.83 5.41 0.94
CA GLN A 317 -9.89 6.29 0.49
C GLN A 317 -11.14 6.03 1.34
N LEU A 318 -11.61 7.04 2.08
CA LEU A 318 -12.85 6.96 2.86
C LEU A 318 -13.90 7.86 2.22
N LEU A 319 -14.95 7.23 1.73
CA LEU A 319 -16.05 7.86 1.03
C LEU A 319 -17.29 7.91 1.92
N ASP A 320 -18.16 8.87 1.63
CA ASP A 320 -19.52 8.99 2.14
C ASP A 320 -20.47 8.46 1.05
N TRP A 321 -21.12 7.34 1.33
CA TRP A 321 -22.14 6.75 0.48
C TRP A 321 -23.48 6.82 1.20
N ASN A 322 -24.23 7.91 0.97
CA ASN A 322 -25.52 8.18 1.61
C ASN A 322 -25.44 8.22 3.15
N ASP A 323 -24.54 9.04 3.68
CA ASP A 323 -24.25 9.22 5.11
C ASP A 323 -23.63 7.99 5.80
N GLU A 324 -23.29 6.94 5.04
CA GLU A 324 -22.60 5.75 5.54
C GLU A 324 -21.14 5.74 5.07
N PRO A 325 -20.19 5.33 5.93
CA PRO A 325 -18.79 5.25 5.54
C PRO A 325 -18.58 4.13 4.51
N PHE A 326 -17.78 4.40 3.48
CA PHE A 326 -17.32 3.43 2.50
C PHE A 326 -15.79 3.46 2.44
N TRP A 327 -15.17 2.48 3.10
CA TRP A 327 -13.72 2.31 3.12
C TRP A 327 -13.23 1.62 1.86
N VAL A 328 -12.21 2.21 1.23
CA VAL A 328 -11.57 1.72 0.02
C VAL A 328 -10.06 1.74 0.18
N VAL A 329 -9.40 0.65 -0.19
CA VAL A 329 -7.95 0.66 -0.49
C VAL A 329 -7.79 0.45 -1.99
N ASN A 330 -7.19 1.43 -2.65
CA ASN A 330 -6.97 1.43 -4.10
C ASN A 330 -5.71 0.64 -4.46
N GLU A 331 -5.76 -0.11 -5.54
CA GLU A 331 -4.69 -1.00 -5.97
C GLU A 331 -3.57 -0.24 -6.72
N GLY A 332 -2.85 0.63 -6.00
CA GLY A 332 -1.67 1.36 -6.48
C GLY A 332 -1.78 1.90 -7.90
N GLU A 333 -0.87 1.50 -8.80
CA GLU A 333 -0.88 1.95 -10.20
C GLU A 333 -2.14 1.59 -11.00
N TYR A 334 -2.82 0.51 -10.63
CA TYR A 334 -4.03 0.04 -11.32
C TYR A 334 -5.26 0.80 -10.83
N ARG A 335 -5.26 1.21 -9.54
CA ARG A 335 -6.36 1.90 -8.85
C ARG A 335 -7.68 1.12 -8.87
N MET A 336 -7.61 -0.21 -8.85
CA MET A 336 -8.80 -1.04 -8.59
C MET A 336 -9.22 -0.87 -7.12
N MET A 337 -10.52 -0.83 -6.86
CA MET A 337 -11.09 -0.46 -5.57
C MET A 337 -11.36 -1.72 -4.75
N ASN A 338 -10.73 -1.86 -3.58
CA ASN A 338 -10.89 -3.01 -2.70
C ASN A 338 -10.69 -4.35 -3.43
N THR A 339 -9.60 -4.46 -4.18
CA THR A 339 -9.16 -5.76 -4.72
C THR A 339 -9.07 -6.76 -3.57
N PHE A 340 -9.79 -7.87 -3.69
CA PHE A 340 -10.18 -8.61 -2.50
C PHE A 340 -9.10 -9.61 -2.05
N ASP A 341 -8.29 -10.08 -2.98
CA ASP A 341 -7.04 -10.78 -2.72
C ASP A 341 -5.95 -9.85 -2.17
N LEU A 342 -6.04 -8.52 -2.35
CA LEU A 342 -5.26 -7.56 -1.55
C LEU A 342 -5.84 -7.42 -0.14
N THR A 343 -7.17 -7.40 -0.02
CA THR A 343 -7.86 -7.25 1.27
C THR A 343 -7.45 -8.33 2.26
N VAL A 344 -7.34 -9.59 1.82
CA VAL A 344 -6.91 -10.70 2.69
C VAL A 344 -5.47 -10.57 3.18
N ASP A 345 -4.59 -9.90 2.43
CA ASP A 345 -3.20 -9.65 2.82
C ASP A 345 -3.07 -8.43 3.74
N GLN A 346 -3.86 -7.39 3.47
CA GLN A 346 -3.95 -6.17 4.28
C GLN A 346 -4.69 -6.40 5.60
N LEU A 347 -5.47 -7.48 5.68
CA LEU A 347 -6.28 -7.89 6.83
C LEU A 347 -5.56 -7.79 8.16
N PHE A 348 -4.32 -8.29 8.26
CA PHE A 348 -3.58 -8.33 9.53
C PHE A 348 -3.22 -6.93 10.02
N PHE A 349 -2.95 -6.02 9.07
CA PHE A 349 -2.68 -4.62 9.35
C PHE A 349 -3.96 -3.92 9.81
N GLU A 350 -5.05 -4.06 9.05
CA GLU A 350 -6.33 -3.43 9.39
C GLU A 350 -6.94 -3.99 10.69
N MET A 351 -6.81 -5.30 10.97
CA MET A 351 -7.27 -5.85 12.25
C MET A 351 -6.44 -5.38 13.45
N ARG A 352 -5.17 -5.02 13.23
CA ARG A 352 -4.35 -4.39 14.28
C ARG A 352 -4.77 -2.94 14.51
N GLN A 353 -5.05 -2.21 13.43
CA GLN A 353 -5.25 -0.76 13.50
C GLN A 353 -6.72 -0.37 13.64
N ASN A 354 -7.56 -0.84 12.73
CA ASN A 354 -8.90 -0.33 12.47
C ASN A 354 -9.88 -1.47 12.11
N PRO A 355 -10.24 -2.40 13.02
CA PRO A 355 -11.07 -3.57 12.67
C PRO A 355 -12.41 -3.27 11.98
N TRP A 356 -12.97 -2.06 12.17
CA TRP A 356 -14.22 -1.65 11.53
C TRP A 356 -14.10 -1.55 10.01
N THR A 357 -12.92 -1.25 9.46
CA THR A 357 -12.72 -1.15 8.00
C THR A 357 -12.86 -2.52 7.34
N VAL A 358 -12.36 -3.57 7.99
CA VAL A 358 -12.53 -4.96 7.54
C VAL A 358 -14.01 -5.33 7.50
N LYS A 359 -14.78 -5.00 8.54
CA LYS A 359 -16.25 -5.21 8.55
C LYS A 359 -16.94 -4.44 7.43
N ASN A 360 -16.57 -3.17 7.23
CA ASN A 360 -17.15 -2.31 6.20
C ASN A 360 -16.97 -2.91 4.79
N VAL A 361 -15.76 -3.36 4.48
CA VAL A 361 -15.44 -4.01 3.20
C VAL A 361 -16.19 -5.33 3.04
N LEU A 362 -16.19 -6.20 4.07
CA LEU A 362 -16.89 -7.48 4.04
C LEU A 362 -18.41 -7.34 3.88
N ASP A 363 -19.02 -6.38 4.56
CA ASP A 363 -20.45 -6.07 4.45
C ASP A 363 -20.82 -5.66 3.02
N LEU A 364 -19.99 -4.83 2.38
CA LEU A 364 -20.26 -4.40 1.01
C LEU A 364 -20.04 -5.53 0.00
N PHE A 365 -19.07 -6.42 0.25
CA PHE A 365 -18.93 -7.65 -0.53
C PHE A 365 -20.17 -8.53 -0.43
N ILE A 366 -20.76 -8.70 0.75
CA ILE A 366 -22.03 -9.45 0.88
C ILE A 366 -23.15 -8.73 0.14
N LYS A 367 -23.37 -7.44 0.42
CA LYS A 367 -24.53 -6.66 -0.01
C LYS A 367 -24.57 -6.42 -1.53
N ARG A 368 -23.41 -6.24 -2.16
CA ARG A 368 -23.33 -5.76 -3.55
C ARG A 368 -22.41 -6.58 -4.45
N TYR A 369 -21.31 -7.10 -3.92
CA TYR A 369 -20.24 -7.71 -4.71
C TYR A 369 -20.09 -9.22 -4.50
N SER A 370 -21.17 -9.86 -4.07
CA SER A 370 -21.32 -11.31 -4.09
C SER A 370 -22.09 -11.74 -5.34
N TYR A 371 -21.84 -12.96 -5.80
CA TYR A 371 -22.59 -13.55 -6.89
C TYR A 371 -22.74 -15.05 -6.69
N PHE A 372 -23.64 -15.67 -7.46
CA PHE A 372 -23.80 -17.11 -7.51
C PHE A 372 -23.47 -17.62 -8.90
N ASP A 373 -22.81 -18.77 -8.97
CA ASP A 373 -22.44 -19.43 -10.22
C ASP A 373 -22.82 -20.92 -10.22
N ASN A 374 -22.63 -21.52 -11.38
CA ASN A 374 -22.42 -22.95 -11.50
C ASN A 374 -20.93 -23.24 -11.75
N ALA A 375 -20.53 -24.51 -11.77
CA ALA A 375 -19.15 -24.93 -12.02
C ALA A 375 -19.06 -26.02 -13.10
N HIS A 376 -17.93 -26.15 -13.78
CA HIS A 376 -17.69 -27.17 -14.79
C HIS A 376 -16.33 -27.85 -14.58
N PHE A 377 -16.23 -29.10 -14.99
CA PHE A 377 -14.92 -29.76 -15.11
C PHE A 377 -14.15 -29.20 -16.32
N PRO A 378 -12.82 -29.35 -16.35
CA PRO A 378 -12.03 -29.04 -17.55
C PRO A 378 -12.53 -29.84 -18.75
N ASP A 379 -12.61 -29.20 -19.91
CA ASP A 379 -12.98 -29.81 -21.20
C ASP A 379 -14.33 -30.56 -21.24
N LYS A 380 -15.24 -30.28 -20.30
CA LYS A 380 -16.58 -30.87 -20.27
C LYS A 380 -17.65 -29.79 -20.33
N ASP A 381 -18.63 -29.97 -21.21
CA ASP A 381 -19.79 -29.06 -21.32
C ASP A 381 -20.83 -29.26 -20.18
N ASN A 382 -20.61 -30.22 -19.28
CA ASN A 382 -21.51 -30.48 -18.17
C ASN A 382 -21.34 -29.43 -17.08
N ILE A 383 -22.42 -28.72 -16.79
CA ILE A 383 -22.52 -27.75 -15.71
C ILE A 383 -23.05 -28.43 -14.45
N HIS A 384 -22.34 -28.23 -13.34
CA HIS A 384 -22.66 -28.71 -12.01
C HIS A 384 -22.99 -27.55 -11.09
N GLN A 385 -23.70 -27.81 -9.99
CA GLN A 385 -24.02 -26.77 -9.02
C GLN A 385 -22.72 -26.15 -8.47
N GLY A 386 -22.64 -24.82 -8.49
CA GLY A 386 -21.55 -24.04 -7.89
C GLY A 386 -21.98 -23.49 -6.54
N GLY A 387 -21.86 -22.18 -6.34
CA GLY A 387 -22.40 -21.52 -5.16
C GLY A 387 -22.06 -20.04 -5.10
N ILE A 388 -22.10 -19.48 -3.88
CA ILE A 388 -21.69 -18.10 -3.65
C ILE A 388 -20.18 -17.91 -3.93
N SER A 389 -19.83 -16.75 -4.46
CA SER A 389 -18.47 -16.22 -4.52
C SER A 389 -18.54 -14.68 -4.45
N PHE A 390 -17.38 -14.03 -4.47
CA PHE A 390 -17.21 -12.59 -4.38
C PHE A 390 -16.39 -12.11 -5.58
N THR A 391 -16.66 -10.90 -6.04
CA THR A 391 -15.93 -10.32 -7.18
C THR A 391 -14.48 -10.01 -6.81
N HIS A 392 -13.62 -9.91 -7.82
CA HIS A 392 -12.21 -9.51 -7.64
C HIS A 392 -12.08 -8.13 -6.95
N ASP A 393 -12.83 -7.14 -7.42
CA ASP A 393 -12.79 -5.76 -6.94
C ASP A 393 -14.19 -5.13 -6.96
N MET A 394 -14.29 -3.90 -6.44
CA MET A 394 -15.52 -3.11 -6.37
C MET A 394 -15.59 -2.01 -7.44
N GLY A 395 -14.63 -1.92 -8.36
CA GLY A 395 -14.48 -0.79 -9.27
C GLY A 395 -13.03 -0.43 -9.55
N VAL A 396 -12.83 0.66 -10.30
CA VAL A 396 -11.50 1.14 -10.68
C VAL A 396 -11.52 2.64 -10.92
N ARG A 397 -10.51 3.37 -10.43
CA ARG A 397 -10.31 4.82 -10.68
C ARG A 397 -11.56 5.65 -10.36
N ASN A 398 -12.11 5.48 -9.17
CA ASN A 398 -13.37 6.10 -8.72
C ASN A 398 -14.60 5.74 -9.59
N HIS A 399 -14.54 4.71 -10.43
CA HIS A 399 -15.71 4.14 -11.07
C HIS A 399 -16.16 2.90 -10.29
N ILE A 400 -17.26 3.01 -9.56
CA ILE A 400 -17.83 1.93 -8.76
C ILE A 400 -18.55 0.95 -9.71
N SER A 401 -18.14 -0.32 -9.67
CA SER A 401 -18.62 -1.35 -10.58
C SER A 401 -20.11 -1.66 -10.40
N PRO A 402 -20.81 -2.13 -11.44
CA PRO A 402 -22.13 -2.73 -11.29
C PRO A 402 -22.14 -3.84 -10.23
N ALA A 403 -23.26 -3.99 -9.52
CA ALA A 403 -23.41 -5.05 -8.52
C ALA A 403 -23.12 -6.43 -9.15
N GLN A 404 -22.44 -7.30 -8.40
CA GLN A 404 -22.12 -8.69 -8.78
C GLN A 404 -21.07 -8.85 -9.91
N TYR A 405 -20.37 -7.77 -10.28
CA TYR A 405 -19.26 -7.79 -11.24
C TYR A 405 -18.09 -6.94 -10.74
N SER A 406 -16.86 -7.39 -10.99
CA SER A 406 -15.65 -6.60 -10.84
C SER A 406 -15.36 -5.79 -12.10
N SER A 407 -14.40 -4.87 -12.00
CA SER A 407 -13.82 -4.21 -13.17
C SER A 407 -12.76 -5.08 -13.88
N TYR A 408 -12.15 -6.03 -13.17
CA TYR A 408 -11.05 -6.87 -13.65
C TYR A 408 -11.50 -8.09 -14.48
N GLU A 409 -12.50 -8.84 -14.01
CA GLU A 409 -12.74 -10.21 -14.46
C GLU A 409 -13.49 -10.28 -15.81
N LYS A 410 -12.95 -11.10 -16.72
CA LYS A 410 -13.47 -11.37 -18.07
C LYS A 410 -13.91 -12.82 -18.19
N PHE A 411 -14.85 -13.03 -19.11
CA PHE A 411 -15.42 -14.33 -19.44
C PHE A 411 -14.59 -15.01 -20.54
N GLY A 412 -14.52 -16.35 -20.54
CA GLY A 412 -13.89 -17.12 -21.63
C GLY A 412 -12.36 -17.10 -21.64
N SER A 413 -11.71 -16.69 -20.55
CA SER A 413 -10.25 -16.63 -20.39
C SER A 413 -9.75 -17.72 -19.43
N ASP A 414 -8.50 -18.12 -19.58
CA ASP A 414 -7.72 -19.00 -18.69
C ASP A 414 -6.42 -18.34 -18.18
N ALA A 415 -6.20 -17.07 -18.54
CA ALA A 415 -5.02 -16.29 -18.17
C ALA A 415 -5.42 -15.01 -17.40
N CYS A 416 -4.45 -14.11 -17.16
CA CYS A 416 -4.68 -12.77 -16.59
C CYS A 416 -6.00 -12.14 -17.08
N PHE A 417 -6.74 -11.54 -16.16
CA PHE A 417 -8.14 -11.10 -16.30
C PHE A 417 -9.21 -12.21 -16.28
N SER A 418 -8.87 -13.49 -16.09
CA SER A 418 -9.91 -14.50 -15.81
C SER A 418 -10.52 -14.31 -14.42
N HIS A 419 -11.61 -15.02 -14.14
CA HIS A 419 -12.29 -14.95 -12.84
C HIS A 419 -11.47 -15.61 -11.73
N MET A 420 -11.57 -15.05 -10.53
CA MET A 420 -10.91 -15.51 -9.30
C MET A 420 -11.91 -16.12 -8.31
N SER A 421 -12.94 -16.81 -8.81
CA SER A 421 -14.13 -17.18 -8.02
C SER A 421 -13.82 -17.97 -6.74
N HIS A 422 -12.93 -18.97 -6.78
CA HIS A 422 -12.60 -19.76 -5.61
C HIS A 422 -11.61 -19.03 -4.69
N GLU A 423 -10.65 -18.28 -5.26
CA GLU A 423 -9.73 -17.40 -4.52
C GLU A 423 -10.52 -16.40 -3.66
N GLN A 424 -11.47 -15.67 -4.25
CA GLN A 424 -12.26 -14.68 -3.51
C GLN A 424 -13.27 -15.31 -2.55
N LEU A 425 -13.78 -16.51 -2.86
CA LEU A 425 -14.58 -17.30 -1.93
C LEU A 425 -13.81 -17.62 -0.63
N VAL A 426 -12.58 -18.15 -0.75
CA VAL A 426 -11.78 -18.47 0.44
C VAL A 426 -11.26 -17.21 1.13
N ASN A 427 -10.94 -16.14 0.38
CA ASN A 427 -10.54 -14.86 0.96
C ASN A 427 -11.66 -14.29 1.84
N TRP A 428 -12.92 -14.35 1.40
CA TRP A 428 -14.04 -13.90 2.24
C TRP A 428 -14.15 -14.69 3.53
N ILE A 429 -14.09 -16.04 3.45
CA ILE A 429 -14.16 -16.89 4.64
C ILE A 429 -13.06 -16.52 5.62
N LEU A 430 -11.81 -16.43 5.14
CA LEU A 430 -10.65 -16.18 5.98
C LEU A 430 -10.69 -14.78 6.61
N CYS A 431 -11.01 -13.75 5.83
CA CYS A 431 -11.19 -12.38 6.34
C CYS A 431 -12.30 -12.31 7.38
N ALA A 432 -13.48 -12.89 7.08
CA ALA A 432 -14.63 -12.86 7.97
C ALA A 432 -14.37 -13.65 9.26
N SER A 433 -13.69 -14.79 9.18
CA SER A 433 -13.33 -15.60 10.34
C SER A 433 -12.29 -14.90 11.23
N VAL A 434 -11.26 -14.29 10.64
CA VAL A 434 -10.29 -13.47 11.36
C VAL A 434 -10.96 -12.27 12.02
N TYR A 435 -11.88 -11.59 11.30
CA TYR A 435 -12.65 -10.48 11.85
C TYR A 435 -13.45 -10.91 13.08
N VAL A 436 -14.32 -11.92 12.94
CA VAL A 436 -15.18 -12.42 14.03
C VAL A 436 -14.35 -12.83 15.23
N ARG A 437 -13.24 -13.54 15.01
CA ARG A 437 -12.37 -14.01 16.08
C ARG A 437 -11.61 -12.88 16.76
N GLY A 438 -11.08 -11.94 15.98
CA GLY A 438 -10.23 -10.85 16.45
C GLY A 438 -11.02 -9.71 17.11
N SER A 439 -12.20 -9.37 16.59
CA SER A 439 -13.06 -8.32 17.15
C SER A 439 -13.99 -8.82 18.26
N GLY A 440 -14.34 -10.11 18.23
CA GLY A 440 -15.35 -10.68 19.12
C GLY A 440 -16.79 -10.29 18.78
N ASP A 441 -17.04 -9.73 17.58
CA ASP A 441 -18.37 -9.30 17.11
C ASP A 441 -19.29 -10.50 16.80
N LYS A 442 -19.94 -11.00 17.86
CA LYS A 442 -20.88 -12.13 17.79
C LYS A 442 -22.18 -11.79 17.08
N GLU A 443 -22.59 -10.52 17.12
CA GLU A 443 -23.83 -10.06 16.47
C GLU A 443 -23.66 -10.10 14.96
N TRP A 444 -22.57 -9.52 14.46
CA TRP A 444 -22.24 -9.58 13.04
C TRP A 444 -22.08 -11.02 12.54
N PHE A 445 -21.45 -11.90 13.33
CA PHE A 445 -21.38 -13.31 12.98
C PHE A 445 -22.77 -13.95 12.90
N ALA A 446 -23.66 -13.69 13.86
CA ALA A 446 -25.01 -14.25 13.88
C ALA A 446 -25.81 -13.81 12.64
N ASP A 447 -25.74 -12.53 12.29
CA ASP A 447 -26.43 -11.95 11.13
C ASP A 447 -25.93 -12.53 9.81
N ASN A 448 -24.63 -12.82 9.72
CA ASN A 448 -23.98 -13.31 8.50
C ASN A 448 -23.74 -14.82 8.49
N LYS A 449 -24.20 -15.56 9.50
CA LYS A 449 -23.96 -17.01 9.65
C LYS A 449 -24.40 -17.84 8.44
N ASN A 450 -25.47 -17.40 7.76
CA ASN A 450 -25.95 -18.06 6.56
C ASN A 450 -24.99 -17.90 5.37
N VAL A 451 -24.26 -16.78 5.28
CA VAL A 451 -23.21 -16.58 4.26
C VAL A 451 -22.08 -17.59 4.48
N PHE A 452 -21.58 -17.75 5.71
CA PHE A 452 -20.58 -18.79 6.04
C PHE A 452 -21.02 -20.21 5.62
N LYS A 453 -22.29 -20.56 5.86
CA LYS A 453 -22.85 -21.86 5.42
C LYS A 453 -22.87 -21.99 3.90
N GLN A 454 -23.28 -20.94 3.19
CA GLN A 454 -23.29 -20.93 1.72
C GLN A 454 -21.87 -21.05 1.16
N CYS A 455 -20.90 -20.40 1.80
CA CYS A 455 -19.49 -20.50 1.43
C CYS A 455 -18.96 -21.93 1.59
N LEU A 456 -19.25 -22.62 2.70
CA LEU A 456 -18.88 -24.03 2.89
C LEU A 456 -19.43 -24.91 1.76
N ILE A 457 -20.71 -24.75 1.44
CA ILE A 457 -21.36 -25.52 0.36
C ILE A 457 -20.72 -25.19 -1.00
N SER A 458 -20.39 -23.93 -1.28
CA SER A 458 -19.72 -23.55 -2.52
C SER A 458 -18.34 -24.22 -2.65
N MET A 459 -17.53 -24.22 -1.59
CA MET A 459 -16.23 -24.91 -1.60
C MET A 459 -16.38 -26.41 -1.90
N MET A 460 -17.31 -27.08 -1.22
CA MET A 460 -17.57 -28.51 -1.39
C MET A 460 -18.07 -28.86 -2.80
N ASN A 461 -18.83 -27.96 -3.41
CA ASN A 461 -19.32 -28.13 -4.78
C ASN A 461 -18.22 -27.93 -5.84
N ARG A 462 -17.27 -27.02 -5.59
CA ARG A 462 -16.09 -26.79 -6.44
C ARG A 462 -15.01 -27.88 -6.30
N ASP A 463 -15.07 -28.66 -5.22
CA ASP A 463 -14.26 -29.87 -5.04
C ASP A 463 -14.79 -31.02 -5.90
N ASN A 464 -16.00 -31.49 -5.61
CA ASN A 464 -16.68 -32.45 -6.47
C ASN A 464 -18.20 -32.40 -6.28
N PRO A 465 -18.99 -32.48 -7.36
CA PRO A 465 -20.44 -32.64 -7.26
C PRO A 465 -20.86 -33.98 -6.62
N ASP A 466 -20.02 -35.00 -6.71
CA ASP A 466 -20.23 -36.31 -6.08
C ASP A 466 -19.50 -36.34 -4.74
N SER A 467 -20.26 -36.43 -3.63
CA SER A 467 -19.69 -36.37 -2.28
C SER A 467 -18.67 -37.48 -2.00
N ASP A 468 -18.82 -38.63 -2.65
CA ASP A 468 -17.94 -39.78 -2.45
C ASP A 468 -16.61 -39.66 -3.22
N LYS A 469 -16.52 -38.68 -4.13
CA LYS A 469 -15.33 -38.39 -4.94
C LYS A 469 -14.61 -37.11 -4.53
N ARG A 470 -15.11 -36.42 -3.52
CA ARG A 470 -14.43 -35.26 -2.95
C ARG A 470 -13.05 -35.65 -2.46
N ASN A 471 -12.09 -34.75 -2.63
CA ASN A 471 -10.73 -34.87 -2.12
C ASN A 471 -10.28 -33.60 -1.38
N GLY A 472 -11.18 -32.65 -1.18
CA GLY A 472 -10.91 -31.39 -0.50
C GLY A 472 -10.13 -30.38 -1.34
N LEU A 473 -9.86 -30.66 -2.62
CA LEU A 473 -9.16 -29.79 -3.56
C LEU A 473 -10.14 -29.21 -4.58
N MET A 474 -9.92 -27.98 -5.04
CA MET A 474 -10.70 -27.43 -6.15
C MET A 474 -10.45 -28.23 -7.43
N ALA A 475 -11.50 -28.76 -8.05
CA ALA A 475 -11.41 -29.50 -9.31
C ALA A 475 -12.32 -28.94 -10.43
N LEU A 476 -13.24 -28.03 -10.10
CA LEU A 476 -14.16 -27.41 -11.05
C LEU A 476 -14.00 -25.90 -11.07
N ASP A 477 -14.04 -25.34 -12.28
CA ASP A 477 -13.95 -23.91 -12.56
C ASP A 477 -15.36 -23.30 -12.69
N SER A 478 -15.50 -22.03 -12.33
CA SER A 478 -16.75 -21.28 -12.42
C SER A 478 -17.28 -21.20 -13.84
N SER A 479 -18.59 -21.35 -14.00
CA SER A 479 -19.31 -21.02 -15.24
C SER A 479 -19.10 -19.59 -15.75
N ARG A 480 -18.59 -18.67 -14.93
CA ARG A 480 -18.14 -17.33 -15.36
C ARG A 480 -16.95 -17.39 -16.32
N THR A 481 -16.11 -18.42 -16.26
CA THR A 481 -15.01 -18.63 -17.21
C THR A 481 -15.48 -19.24 -18.53
N ILE A 482 -16.75 -19.67 -18.61
CA ILE A 482 -17.38 -20.34 -19.76
C ILE A 482 -16.71 -21.68 -20.09
N LYS A 483 -15.59 -21.64 -20.82
CA LYS A 483 -14.75 -22.80 -21.19
C LYS A 483 -13.28 -22.61 -20.79
N GLY A 484 -12.93 -21.44 -20.25
CA GLY A 484 -11.63 -21.19 -19.67
C GLY A 484 -11.55 -21.72 -18.24
N SER A 485 -10.52 -21.29 -17.51
CA SER A 485 -10.27 -21.69 -16.11
C SER A 485 -10.14 -20.49 -15.21
N GLU A 486 -10.39 -20.72 -13.92
CA GLU A 486 -10.17 -19.71 -12.89
C GLU A 486 -8.67 -19.51 -12.65
N ILE A 487 -8.32 -18.28 -12.28
CA ILE A 487 -6.96 -17.91 -11.86
C ILE A 487 -6.93 -17.59 -10.36
N THR A 488 -5.74 -17.55 -9.78
CA THR A 488 -5.52 -17.04 -8.42
C THR A 488 -5.13 -15.56 -8.46
N THR A 489 -4.83 -14.99 -7.28
CA THR A 489 -4.21 -13.68 -7.16
C THR A 489 -2.93 -13.51 -7.99
N TYR A 490 -2.18 -14.59 -8.26
CA TYR A 490 -0.94 -14.57 -9.04
C TYR A 490 -1.21 -14.54 -10.56
N ASP A 491 -2.02 -13.59 -10.98
CA ASP A 491 -2.57 -13.46 -12.33
C ASP A 491 -1.52 -13.33 -13.46
N SER A 492 -0.35 -12.78 -13.13
CA SER A 492 0.77 -12.55 -14.04
C SER A 492 1.83 -13.66 -14.01
N LEU A 493 1.61 -14.72 -13.23
CA LEU A 493 2.48 -15.88 -13.16
C LEU A 493 2.04 -16.99 -14.11
N ASP A 494 2.92 -17.96 -14.31
CA ASP A 494 2.59 -19.19 -15.02
C ASP A 494 1.62 -20.05 -14.19
N GLU A 495 1.19 -21.18 -14.75
CA GLU A 495 0.24 -22.10 -14.13
C GLU A 495 0.59 -22.48 -12.69
N SER A 496 1.88 -22.51 -12.32
CA SER A 496 2.36 -22.89 -10.99
C SER A 496 1.70 -22.10 -9.85
N LEU A 497 1.42 -20.82 -10.07
CA LEU A 497 0.72 -19.98 -9.12
C LEU A 497 -0.53 -19.36 -9.74
N GLY A 498 -0.58 -19.16 -11.06
CA GLY A 498 -1.70 -18.53 -11.75
C GLY A 498 -2.95 -19.39 -11.83
N GLN A 499 -2.86 -20.71 -11.99
CA GLN A 499 -4.05 -21.59 -12.07
C GLN A 499 -4.65 -21.83 -10.68
N ALA A 500 -5.98 -21.72 -10.52
CA ALA A 500 -6.64 -22.01 -9.23
C ALA A 500 -6.94 -23.50 -9.01
N ARG A 501 -7.42 -24.20 -10.05
CA ARG A 501 -7.77 -25.61 -10.00
C ARG A 501 -6.56 -26.48 -9.64
N ASN A 502 -6.75 -27.40 -8.69
CA ASN A 502 -5.73 -28.34 -8.18
C ASN A 502 -4.42 -27.69 -7.69
N ASN A 503 -4.44 -26.38 -7.41
CA ASN A 503 -3.26 -25.63 -7.02
C ASN A 503 -2.94 -25.82 -5.52
N LEU A 504 -1.67 -26.06 -5.20
CA LEU A 504 -1.19 -26.32 -3.83
C LEU A 504 -1.35 -25.10 -2.92
N TYR A 505 -1.06 -23.89 -3.41
CA TYR A 505 -1.29 -22.65 -2.65
C TYR A 505 -2.77 -22.50 -2.30
N MET A 506 -3.65 -22.70 -3.29
CA MET A 506 -5.10 -22.67 -3.08
C MET A 506 -5.57 -23.76 -2.12
N ALA A 507 -5.05 -24.98 -2.25
CA ALA A 507 -5.44 -26.10 -1.40
C ALA A 507 -5.16 -25.84 0.09
N VAL A 508 -4.02 -25.22 0.41
CA VAL A 508 -3.69 -24.88 1.81
C VAL A 508 -4.55 -23.73 2.34
N LYS A 509 -4.94 -22.76 1.50
CA LYS A 509 -5.96 -21.75 1.86
C LYS A 509 -7.36 -22.34 2.04
N CYS A 510 -7.74 -23.31 1.21
CA CYS A 510 -8.99 -24.07 1.39
C CYS A 510 -8.97 -24.85 2.70
N TRP A 511 -7.88 -25.53 3.03
CA TRP A 511 -7.69 -26.21 4.32
C TRP A 511 -7.87 -25.25 5.50
N ALA A 512 -7.24 -24.07 5.46
CA ALA A 512 -7.39 -23.05 6.49
C ALA A 512 -8.85 -22.53 6.59
N SER A 513 -9.52 -22.38 5.46
CA SER A 513 -10.94 -21.96 5.40
C SER A 513 -11.85 -23.01 6.03
N TYR A 514 -11.63 -24.30 5.75
CA TYR A 514 -12.37 -25.39 6.36
C TYR A 514 -12.16 -25.48 7.88
N ILE A 515 -10.94 -25.26 8.37
CA ILE A 515 -10.68 -25.15 9.82
C ILE A 515 -11.49 -24.01 10.40
N SER A 516 -11.41 -22.83 9.79
CA SER A 516 -12.11 -21.63 10.26
C SER A 516 -13.62 -21.84 10.35
N LEU A 517 -14.20 -22.47 9.33
CA LEU A 517 -15.62 -22.83 9.30
C LEU A 517 -15.97 -23.89 10.35
N SER A 518 -15.07 -24.85 10.59
CA SER A 518 -15.29 -25.89 11.60
C SER A 518 -15.31 -25.36 13.04
N GLU A 519 -14.54 -24.29 13.30
CA GLU A 519 -14.47 -23.65 14.61
C GLU A 519 -15.62 -22.65 14.85
N LEU A 520 -16.18 -22.06 13.79
CA LEU A 520 -17.21 -21.02 13.90
C LEU A 520 -18.64 -21.54 13.73
N LEU A 521 -18.87 -22.53 12.85
CA LEU A 521 -20.21 -23.05 12.59
C LEU A 521 -20.65 -24.07 13.65
N ASP A 522 -21.94 -24.40 13.66
CA ASP A 522 -22.52 -25.36 14.60
C ASP A 522 -22.82 -26.72 13.94
N ASP A 523 -23.05 -27.73 14.78
CA ASP A 523 -23.66 -29.02 14.44
C ASP A 523 -23.01 -29.72 13.22
N ASN A 524 -23.83 -30.06 12.23
CA ASN A 524 -23.44 -30.79 11.03
C ASN A 524 -22.50 -29.97 10.14
N TYR A 525 -22.61 -28.64 10.12
CA TYR A 525 -21.75 -27.81 9.26
C TYR A 525 -20.30 -27.80 9.77
N ALA A 526 -20.12 -27.73 11.09
CA ALA A 526 -18.79 -27.84 11.69
C ALA A 526 -18.15 -29.20 11.38
N LEU A 527 -18.92 -30.29 11.50
CA LEU A 527 -18.45 -31.64 11.18
C LEU A 527 -18.09 -31.80 9.69
N LEU A 528 -18.92 -31.28 8.78
CA LEU A 528 -18.65 -31.29 7.35
C LEU A 528 -17.35 -30.52 7.01
N ALA A 529 -17.19 -29.32 7.56
CA ALA A 529 -15.99 -28.52 7.37
C ALA A 529 -14.74 -29.24 7.90
N LYS A 530 -14.82 -29.82 9.11
CA LYS A 530 -13.73 -30.60 9.70
C LYS A 530 -13.35 -31.81 8.84
N ASN A 531 -14.33 -32.55 8.33
CA ASN A 531 -14.08 -33.70 7.46
C ASN A 531 -13.40 -33.29 6.16
N GLN A 532 -13.83 -32.18 5.55
CA GLN A 532 -13.16 -31.63 4.37
C GLN A 532 -11.73 -31.16 4.69
N ALA A 533 -11.48 -30.52 5.83
CA ALA A 533 -10.13 -30.14 6.23
C ALA A 533 -9.19 -31.36 6.35
N VAL A 534 -9.66 -32.45 6.96
CA VAL A 534 -8.89 -33.71 7.07
C VAL A 534 -8.62 -34.31 5.69
N LEU A 535 -9.62 -34.29 4.81
CA LEU A 535 -9.50 -34.80 3.46
C LEU A 535 -8.51 -33.99 2.62
N THR A 536 -8.62 -32.65 2.64
CA THR A 536 -7.67 -31.73 1.99
C THR A 536 -6.24 -31.99 2.46
N ALA A 537 -6.02 -32.08 3.78
CA ALA A 537 -4.70 -32.33 4.36
C ALA A 537 -4.11 -33.67 3.87
N LYS A 538 -4.92 -34.72 3.87
CA LYS A 538 -4.52 -36.04 3.36
C LYS A 538 -4.16 -35.99 1.87
N SER A 539 -5.02 -35.40 1.05
CA SER A 539 -4.82 -35.34 -0.40
C SER A 539 -3.58 -34.54 -0.78
N ILE A 540 -3.28 -33.41 -0.12
CA ILE A 540 -2.03 -32.67 -0.33
C ILE A 540 -0.81 -33.57 -0.07
N CYS A 541 -0.82 -34.32 1.04
CA CYS A 541 0.29 -35.20 1.40
C CYS A 541 0.50 -36.36 0.42
N GLU A 542 -0.54 -36.84 -0.26
CA GLU A 542 -0.43 -37.91 -1.27
C GLU A 542 0.40 -37.48 -2.50
N PHE A 543 0.54 -36.17 -2.74
CA PHE A 543 1.35 -35.62 -3.84
C PHE A 543 2.79 -35.27 -3.44
N GLN A 544 3.20 -35.47 -2.19
CA GLN A 544 4.59 -35.28 -1.81
C GLN A 544 5.49 -36.33 -2.50
N ASN A 545 6.45 -35.87 -3.30
CA ASN A 545 7.32 -36.75 -4.06
C ASN A 545 8.51 -37.27 -3.22
N GLU A 546 9.33 -38.13 -3.83
CA GLU A 546 10.50 -38.74 -3.18
C GLU A 546 11.58 -37.71 -2.76
N GLU A 547 11.66 -36.55 -3.44
CA GLU A 547 12.55 -35.45 -3.04
C GLU A 547 12.01 -34.66 -1.82
N GLY A 548 10.75 -34.89 -1.44
CA GLY A 548 10.09 -34.27 -0.30
C GLY A 548 9.39 -32.94 -0.61
N TYR A 549 9.25 -32.55 -1.88
CA TYR A 549 8.42 -31.40 -2.26
C TYR A 549 7.09 -31.85 -2.85
N ILE A 550 6.10 -30.96 -2.84
CA ILE A 550 4.79 -31.16 -3.42
C ILE A 550 4.73 -30.27 -4.67
N PRO A 551 4.26 -30.79 -5.83
CA PRO A 551 4.15 -30.00 -7.05
C PRO A 551 3.12 -28.88 -6.90
N ALA A 552 3.35 -27.77 -7.59
CA ALA A 552 2.50 -26.59 -7.52
C ALA A 552 1.06 -26.86 -8.00
N ILE A 553 0.88 -27.65 -9.07
CA ILE A 553 -0.42 -28.19 -9.49
C ILE A 553 -0.43 -29.70 -9.31
N MET A 554 -1.36 -30.19 -8.50
CA MET A 554 -1.47 -31.59 -8.12
C MET A 554 -2.26 -32.38 -9.16
N GLY A 555 -1.65 -33.42 -9.75
CA GLY A 555 -2.34 -34.35 -10.65
C GLY A 555 -2.51 -33.90 -12.10
N GLU A 556 -1.94 -32.75 -12.50
CA GLU A 556 -2.04 -32.20 -13.86
C GLU A 556 -0.66 -32.06 -14.56
N GLY A 557 0.38 -32.77 -14.10
CA GLY A 557 1.67 -32.83 -14.78
C GLY A 557 2.63 -31.65 -14.56
N CYS A 558 2.34 -30.78 -13.60
CA CYS A 558 3.23 -29.69 -13.18
C CYS A 558 4.29 -30.19 -12.18
N ASP A 559 5.53 -29.72 -12.32
CA ASP A 559 6.65 -30.04 -11.41
C ASP A 559 7.27 -28.79 -10.75
N ALA A 560 6.60 -27.64 -10.89
CA ALA A 560 7.05 -26.40 -10.28
C ALA A 560 6.97 -26.46 -8.75
N GLN A 561 7.86 -25.74 -8.08
CA GLN A 561 8.00 -25.65 -6.64
C GLN A 561 7.66 -24.24 -6.18
N ILE A 562 6.81 -24.11 -5.17
CA ILE A 562 6.25 -22.81 -4.79
C ILE A 562 6.34 -22.53 -3.29
N ILE A 563 6.91 -21.38 -2.92
CA ILE A 563 6.93 -20.91 -1.53
C ILE A 563 5.51 -20.69 -0.99
N PRO A 564 4.55 -20.09 -1.75
CA PRO A 564 3.20 -19.82 -1.25
C PRO A 564 2.38 -21.02 -0.78
N ALA A 565 2.85 -22.26 -1.00
CA ALA A 565 2.26 -23.46 -0.38
C ALA A 565 2.06 -23.34 1.13
N ILE A 566 2.80 -22.45 1.82
CA ILE A 566 2.72 -22.27 3.26
C ILE A 566 1.82 -21.10 3.69
N GLU A 567 1.32 -20.28 2.76
CA GLU A 567 0.61 -19.03 3.10
C GLU A 567 -0.62 -19.27 3.96
N GLY A 568 -1.42 -20.30 3.65
CA GLY A 568 -2.64 -20.59 4.39
C GLY A 568 -2.43 -20.90 5.88
N LEU A 569 -1.20 -21.23 6.31
CA LEU A 569 -0.89 -21.50 7.71
C LEU A 569 -1.01 -20.25 8.60
N VAL A 570 -0.90 -19.05 8.03
CA VAL A 570 -1.01 -17.79 8.79
C VAL A 570 -2.39 -17.63 9.45
N PHE A 571 -3.45 -18.14 8.82
CA PHE A 571 -4.82 -17.86 9.28
C PHE A 571 -5.16 -18.64 10.56
N PRO A 572 -4.96 -19.98 10.65
CA PRO A 572 -5.14 -20.68 11.92
C PRO A 572 -4.26 -20.09 13.02
N TRP A 573 -3.03 -19.68 12.71
CA TRP A 573 -2.14 -19.03 13.69
C TRP A 573 -2.73 -17.72 14.20
N PHE A 574 -3.15 -16.83 13.30
CA PHE A 574 -3.65 -15.50 13.67
C PHE A 574 -4.96 -15.57 14.47
N MET A 575 -5.78 -16.61 14.25
CA MET A 575 -7.02 -16.87 15.00
C MET A 575 -6.82 -17.61 16.33
N GLY A 576 -5.59 -18.06 16.62
CA GLY A 576 -5.26 -18.82 17.83
C GLY A 576 -5.73 -20.28 17.78
N PHE A 577 -5.76 -20.89 16.60
CA PHE A 577 -6.07 -22.31 16.38
C PHE A 577 -4.79 -23.15 16.40
N ASP A 578 -3.97 -22.99 17.45
CA ASP A 578 -2.62 -23.56 17.55
C ASP A 578 -2.60 -25.08 17.39
N GLU A 579 -3.63 -25.79 17.87
CA GLU A 579 -3.76 -27.24 17.74
C GLU A 579 -3.76 -27.72 16.27
N ALA A 580 -4.24 -26.88 15.35
CA ALA A 580 -4.25 -27.22 13.93
C ALA A 580 -2.85 -27.17 13.29
N LEU A 581 -1.91 -26.46 13.93
CA LEU A 581 -0.55 -26.24 13.44
C LEU A 581 0.50 -27.14 14.12
N LYS A 582 0.10 -27.94 15.10
CA LYS A 582 1.01 -28.86 15.79
C LYS A 582 1.42 -30.02 14.91
N GLU A 583 2.72 -30.31 14.90
CA GLU A 583 3.33 -31.44 14.18
C GLU A 583 2.85 -32.82 14.69
N ASP A 584 2.37 -32.92 15.92
CA ASP A 584 1.77 -34.10 16.55
C ASP A 584 0.23 -34.03 16.65
N GLY A 585 -0.37 -32.99 16.08
CA GLY A 585 -1.83 -32.78 16.05
C GLY A 585 -2.54 -33.51 14.90
N LEU A 586 -3.85 -33.25 14.77
CA LEU A 586 -4.73 -33.86 13.76
C LEU A 586 -4.21 -33.68 12.33
N TYR A 587 -3.69 -32.50 12.01
CA TYR A 587 -3.12 -32.16 10.71
C TYR A 587 -1.59 -32.23 10.68
N GLY A 588 -0.96 -32.84 11.70
CA GLY A 588 0.50 -32.83 11.85
C GLY A 588 1.26 -33.45 10.67
N HIS A 589 0.63 -34.37 9.93
CA HIS A 589 1.18 -34.90 8.68
C HIS A 589 1.29 -33.84 7.58
N LEU A 590 0.27 -32.98 7.41
CA LEU A 590 0.31 -31.84 6.49
C LEU A 590 1.37 -30.83 6.93
N ILE A 591 1.41 -30.48 8.21
CA ILE A 591 2.40 -29.53 8.74
C ILE A 591 3.84 -30.01 8.47
N LYS A 592 4.12 -31.29 8.75
CA LYS A 592 5.41 -31.92 8.45
C LYS A 592 5.71 -31.93 6.95
N ALA A 593 4.72 -32.24 6.11
CA ALA A 593 4.89 -32.26 4.67
C ALA A 593 5.21 -30.87 4.10
N LEU A 594 4.48 -29.83 4.54
CA LEU A 594 4.72 -28.44 4.13
C LEU A 594 6.07 -27.91 4.65
N LYS A 595 6.43 -28.22 5.89
CA LYS A 595 7.75 -27.88 6.45
C LYS A 595 8.88 -28.53 5.66
N LYS A 596 8.73 -29.83 5.34
CA LYS A 596 9.69 -30.57 4.51
C LYS A 596 9.77 -30.00 3.10
N HIS A 597 8.62 -29.68 2.50
CA HIS A 597 8.54 -29.03 1.19
C HIS A 597 9.33 -27.72 1.18
N PHE A 598 9.04 -26.81 2.12
CA PHE A 598 9.71 -25.52 2.23
C PHE A 598 11.24 -25.66 2.37
N GLN A 599 11.70 -26.53 3.28
CA GLN A 599 13.14 -26.82 3.46
C GLN A 599 13.79 -27.40 2.21
N THR A 600 13.06 -28.21 1.42
CA THR A 600 13.58 -28.79 0.18
C THR A 600 13.73 -27.76 -0.93
N ILE A 601 12.84 -26.76 -1.01
CA ILE A 601 12.76 -25.83 -2.15
C ILE A 601 13.51 -24.51 -1.92
N LEU A 602 13.70 -24.07 -0.67
CA LEU A 602 14.37 -22.82 -0.34
C LEU A 602 15.90 -22.93 -0.50
N LYS A 603 16.35 -23.01 -1.75
CA LYS A 603 17.76 -23.03 -2.15
C LYS A 603 17.94 -22.43 -3.53
N LYS A 604 19.16 -21.99 -3.85
CA LYS A 604 19.50 -21.42 -5.16
C LYS A 604 19.23 -22.40 -6.30
N GLY A 605 18.76 -21.87 -7.42
CA GLY A 605 18.33 -22.68 -8.57
C GLY A 605 16.93 -23.30 -8.43
N ARG A 606 16.25 -23.06 -7.30
CA ARG A 606 14.83 -23.37 -7.08
C ARG A 606 14.10 -22.10 -6.65
N CYS A 607 13.85 -21.94 -5.36
CA CYS A 607 13.07 -20.83 -4.81
C CYS A 607 13.92 -19.74 -4.13
N LEU A 608 15.23 -19.67 -4.42
CA LEU A 608 16.07 -18.52 -4.12
C LEU A 608 16.75 -18.00 -5.39
N TYR A 609 16.77 -16.68 -5.54
CA TYR A 609 17.59 -15.98 -6.51
C TYR A 609 19.09 -16.06 -6.17
N PRO A 610 19.99 -15.75 -7.12
CA PRO A 610 21.43 -15.69 -6.84
C PRO A 610 21.82 -14.72 -5.72
N ASP A 611 21.05 -13.64 -5.55
CA ASP A 611 21.23 -12.60 -4.53
C ASP A 611 20.56 -12.91 -3.18
N ASP A 612 20.08 -14.14 -3.00
CA ASP A 612 19.38 -14.64 -1.80
C ASP A 612 17.96 -14.09 -1.60
N GLY A 613 17.44 -13.32 -2.55
CA GLY A 613 16.03 -12.97 -2.59
C GLY A 613 15.16 -14.21 -2.76
N TRP A 614 14.00 -14.23 -2.11
CA TRP A 614 13.00 -15.30 -2.27
C TRP A 614 12.36 -15.25 -3.65
N LYS A 615 12.32 -16.41 -4.31
CA LYS A 615 11.69 -16.63 -5.62
C LYS A 615 10.45 -17.49 -5.40
N LEU A 616 9.27 -16.89 -5.48
CA LEU A 616 8.02 -17.54 -5.07
C LEU A 616 7.72 -18.84 -5.83
N SER A 617 8.12 -18.94 -7.09
CA SER A 617 7.97 -20.15 -7.89
C SER A 617 9.26 -20.49 -8.62
N SER A 618 9.64 -21.76 -8.67
CA SER A 618 10.86 -22.21 -9.36
C SER A 618 10.80 -21.99 -10.88
N SER A 619 9.62 -21.90 -11.50
CA SER A 619 9.44 -21.82 -12.95
C SER A 619 9.30 -20.41 -13.53
N THR A 620 9.12 -19.38 -12.69
CA THR A 620 8.95 -17.98 -13.14
C THR A 620 9.91 -17.03 -12.45
N ASP A 621 10.33 -15.98 -13.15
CA ASP A 621 11.24 -14.96 -12.65
C ASP A 621 10.53 -13.85 -11.85
N ASN A 622 9.20 -13.84 -11.81
CA ASN A 622 8.45 -12.85 -11.05
C ASN A 622 8.22 -13.33 -9.61
N SER A 623 8.59 -12.50 -8.63
CA SER A 623 8.42 -12.74 -7.19
C SER A 623 7.80 -11.53 -6.51
N TRP A 624 6.84 -11.75 -5.61
CA TRP A 624 5.99 -10.70 -5.03
C TRP A 624 6.37 -10.46 -3.57
N LEU A 625 6.84 -9.27 -3.24
CA LEU A 625 7.33 -8.92 -1.91
C LEU A 625 6.27 -9.08 -0.81
N SER A 626 5.01 -8.71 -1.06
CA SER A 626 3.91 -8.86 -0.10
C SER A 626 3.75 -10.32 0.36
N LYS A 627 3.82 -11.24 -0.59
CA LYS A 627 3.69 -12.69 -0.39
C LYS A 627 4.96 -13.31 0.19
N VAL A 628 6.12 -12.76 -0.16
CA VAL A 628 7.39 -13.09 0.49
C VAL A 628 7.33 -12.72 1.98
N TYR A 629 6.88 -11.52 2.34
CA TYR A 629 6.85 -11.08 3.75
C TYR A 629 5.93 -11.95 4.60
N LEU A 630 4.77 -12.31 4.06
CA LEU A 630 3.81 -13.24 4.66
C LEU A 630 4.45 -14.62 4.88
N SER A 631 5.07 -15.18 3.84
CA SER A 631 5.69 -16.50 3.88
C SER A 631 6.93 -16.54 4.78
N GLN A 632 7.69 -15.45 4.86
CA GLN A 632 8.79 -15.27 5.80
C GLN A 632 8.32 -15.36 7.25
N PHE A 633 7.21 -14.68 7.57
CA PHE A 633 6.59 -14.81 8.88
C PHE A 633 6.20 -16.26 9.19
N VAL A 634 5.53 -16.95 8.25
CA VAL A 634 5.16 -18.37 8.43
C VAL A 634 6.39 -19.25 8.67
N ALA A 635 7.43 -19.10 7.86
CA ALA A 635 8.66 -19.90 7.99
C ALA A 635 9.33 -19.71 9.35
N ARG A 636 9.44 -18.46 9.84
CA ARG A 636 10.08 -18.16 11.12
C ARG A 636 9.19 -18.50 12.31
N GLN A 637 7.95 -18.02 12.34
CA GLN A 637 7.08 -18.11 13.51
C GLN A 637 6.35 -19.44 13.63
N ILE A 638 5.92 -20.04 12.52
CA ILE A 638 5.11 -21.27 12.55
C ILE A 638 5.99 -22.50 12.42
N PHE A 639 7.00 -22.48 11.54
CA PHE A 639 7.91 -23.62 11.39
C PHE A 639 9.16 -23.57 12.27
N GLY A 640 9.51 -22.41 12.85
CA GLY A 640 10.73 -22.22 13.63
C GLY A 640 12.00 -22.26 12.77
N ILE A 641 11.92 -21.92 11.48
CA ILE A 641 13.06 -21.97 10.55
C ILE A 641 13.67 -20.57 10.46
N VAL A 642 14.67 -20.32 11.28
CA VAL A 642 15.44 -19.06 11.29
C VAL A 642 16.86 -19.35 10.81
N THR A 643 17.13 -19.07 9.54
CA THR A 643 18.45 -19.16 8.92
C THR A 643 18.80 -17.81 8.26
N PRO A 644 20.05 -17.58 7.82
CA PRO A 644 20.37 -16.39 7.04
C PRO A 644 19.44 -16.21 5.82
N GLU A 645 19.09 -17.31 5.13
CA GLU A 645 18.20 -17.31 3.97
C GLU A 645 16.72 -17.01 4.32
N THR A 646 16.28 -17.22 5.57
CA THR A 646 14.92 -16.84 6.00
C THR A 646 14.86 -15.53 6.78
N LYS A 647 16.01 -14.86 6.97
CA LYS A 647 16.13 -13.61 7.71
C LYS A 647 17.15 -12.69 7.01
N SER A 648 18.39 -12.61 7.50
CA SER A 648 19.29 -11.50 7.19
C SER A 648 19.72 -11.38 5.72
N LEU A 649 19.88 -12.48 4.98
CA LEU A 649 20.24 -12.44 3.55
C LEU A 649 19.04 -12.04 2.70
N ALA A 650 17.89 -12.68 2.94
CA ALA A 650 16.65 -12.37 2.22
C ALA A 650 16.22 -10.92 2.46
N ASP A 651 16.18 -10.48 3.72
CA ASP A 651 15.77 -9.11 4.07
C ASP A 651 16.65 -8.05 3.38
N ARG A 652 17.96 -8.29 3.31
CA ARG A 652 18.90 -7.40 2.58
C ARG A 652 18.67 -7.43 1.07
N ALA A 653 18.39 -8.59 0.50
CA ALA A 653 18.09 -8.72 -0.93
C ALA A 653 16.82 -7.95 -1.30
N HIS A 654 15.74 -8.15 -0.53
CA HIS A 654 14.45 -7.49 -0.76
C HIS A 654 14.50 -5.98 -0.52
N GLN A 655 15.21 -5.52 0.50
CA GLN A 655 15.53 -4.09 0.66
C GLN A 655 16.31 -3.57 -0.56
N SER A 656 17.29 -4.31 -1.04
CA SER A 656 18.10 -3.90 -2.19
C SER A 656 17.27 -3.82 -3.48
N TRP A 657 16.25 -4.67 -3.64
CA TRP A 657 15.31 -4.57 -4.76
C TRP A 657 14.56 -3.23 -4.72
N LEU A 658 13.96 -2.86 -3.59
CA LEU A 658 13.25 -1.57 -3.46
C LEU A 658 14.16 -0.34 -3.62
N LEU A 659 15.47 -0.52 -3.43
CA LEU A 659 16.49 0.54 -3.53
C LEU A 659 17.34 0.45 -4.80
N LYS A 660 16.96 -0.41 -5.75
CA LYS A 660 17.58 -0.50 -7.07
C LYS A 660 17.22 0.73 -7.90
N GLU A 661 18.15 1.23 -8.72
CA GLU A 661 17.99 2.48 -9.47
C GLU A 661 16.70 2.54 -10.28
N GLU A 662 16.35 1.44 -10.95
CA GLU A 662 15.15 1.31 -11.77
C GLU A 662 13.84 1.40 -10.96
N ASN A 663 13.91 1.18 -9.65
CA ASN A 663 12.75 1.09 -8.76
C ASN A 663 12.56 2.35 -7.91
N LEU A 664 13.59 3.21 -7.78
CA LEU A 664 13.59 4.38 -6.90
C LEU A 664 12.40 5.32 -7.14
N PHE A 665 11.89 5.39 -8.37
CA PHE A 665 10.77 6.23 -8.76
C PHE A 665 9.41 5.76 -8.19
N PHE A 666 9.21 4.44 -8.03
CA PHE A 666 7.88 3.85 -7.85
C PHE A 666 7.43 3.68 -6.39
N ALA A 667 8.20 4.20 -5.42
CA ALA A 667 7.99 3.93 -4.01
C ALA A 667 7.92 2.41 -3.71
N TRP A 668 7.08 1.96 -2.77
CA TRP A 668 6.96 0.53 -2.51
C TRP A 668 6.24 -0.15 -3.68
N SER A 669 6.80 -1.26 -4.16
CA SER A 669 6.29 -2.02 -5.30
C SER A 669 6.39 -3.51 -5.00
N ASP A 670 5.50 -4.30 -5.60
CA ASP A 670 5.33 -5.70 -5.23
C ASP A 670 6.00 -6.69 -6.19
N GLN A 671 5.67 -6.62 -7.50
CA GLN A 671 6.09 -7.63 -8.47
C GLN A 671 7.49 -7.35 -9.02
N MET A 672 8.44 -8.20 -8.64
CA MET A 672 9.86 -8.06 -8.91
C MET A 672 10.33 -9.16 -9.87
N ARG A 673 10.89 -8.77 -11.02
CA ARG A 673 11.64 -9.67 -11.91
C ARG A 673 13.12 -9.47 -11.70
N SER A 674 13.79 -10.46 -11.10
CA SER A 674 15.21 -10.36 -10.74
C SER A 674 15.54 -9.04 -10.00
N GLY A 675 14.67 -8.66 -9.04
CA GLY A 675 14.80 -7.45 -8.24
C GLY A 675 14.41 -6.13 -8.93
N VAL A 676 13.86 -6.15 -10.14
CA VAL A 676 13.31 -4.96 -10.83
C VAL A 676 11.79 -4.98 -10.78
N ALA A 677 11.20 -3.90 -10.29
CA ALA A 677 9.76 -3.71 -10.24
C ALA A 677 9.22 -3.57 -11.66
N PHE A 678 8.22 -4.37 -12.03
CA PHE A 678 7.58 -4.27 -13.34
C PHE A 678 6.05 -4.16 -13.25
N GLY A 679 5.43 -4.67 -12.18
CA GLY A 679 3.99 -4.59 -11.92
C GLY A 679 3.69 -4.37 -10.44
N SER A 680 2.45 -4.01 -10.13
CA SER A 680 2.01 -3.65 -8.79
C SER A 680 2.94 -2.62 -8.14
N LYS A 681 3.15 -1.52 -8.86
CA LYS A 681 3.98 -0.38 -8.46
C LYS A 681 3.15 0.63 -7.66
N TYR A 682 3.82 1.42 -6.82
CA TYR A 682 3.17 2.47 -6.03
C TYR A 682 2.03 1.93 -5.17
N TYR A 683 2.30 0.86 -4.41
CA TYR A 683 1.31 -0.20 -4.12
C TYR A 683 1.06 -0.43 -2.61
N PRO A 684 -0.14 -0.87 -2.19
CA PRO A 684 -0.50 -0.95 -0.76
C PRO A 684 -0.25 -2.31 -0.09
N ARG A 685 0.06 -3.36 -0.85
CA ARG A 685 -0.03 -4.75 -0.38
C ARG A 685 1.10 -5.19 0.57
N GLY A 686 2.19 -4.44 0.64
CA GLY A 686 3.38 -4.80 1.44
C GLY A 686 3.16 -4.82 2.95
N VAL A 687 2.01 -4.34 3.43
CA VAL A 687 1.70 -4.28 4.87
C VAL A 687 1.55 -5.65 5.54
N THR A 688 1.62 -6.75 4.78
CA THR A 688 1.83 -8.10 5.34
C THR A 688 3.05 -8.18 6.26
N SER A 689 4.06 -7.32 6.07
CA SER A 689 5.22 -7.18 6.95
C SER A 689 4.85 -6.83 8.41
N ILE A 690 3.64 -6.33 8.67
CA ILE A 690 3.16 -6.06 10.04
C ILE A 690 3.18 -7.31 10.94
N LEU A 691 3.09 -8.49 10.33
CA LEU A 691 3.16 -9.76 11.03
C LEU A 691 4.51 -9.97 11.74
N TRP A 692 5.60 -9.38 11.24
CA TRP A 692 6.92 -9.49 11.86
C TRP A 692 6.97 -8.89 13.28
N LEU A 693 6.10 -7.91 13.57
CA LEU A 693 5.96 -7.37 14.94
C LEU A 693 5.35 -8.37 15.92
N ARG A 694 4.80 -9.50 15.45
CA ARG A 694 4.24 -10.57 16.29
C ARG A 694 5.17 -11.78 16.43
N GLU A 695 6.38 -11.71 15.89
CA GLU A 695 7.37 -12.79 16.05
C GLU A 695 7.86 -12.89 17.49
N SER A 696 8.07 -14.13 17.98
CA SER A 696 8.56 -14.37 19.34
C SER A 696 10.08 -14.29 19.43
N ASN A 697 10.57 -13.79 20.58
CA ASN A 697 12.00 -13.68 20.89
C ASN A 697 12.74 -15.03 20.98
N GLU A 698 12.03 -16.12 21.20
CA GLU A 698 12.62 -17.45 21.44
C GLU A 698 13.45 -17.96 20.25
N TYR A 699 13.19 -17.47 19.03
CA TYR A 699 13.88 -17.90 17.80
C TYR A 699 14.85 -16.86 17.22
N LEU A 700 14.91 -15.64 17.77
CA LEU A 700 15.67 -14.52 17.20
C LEU A 700 17.12 -14.44 17.72
N ASN A 701 17.42 -15.07 18.86
CA ASN A 701 18.72 -15.02 19.53
C ASN A 701 19.74 -16.09 19.08
N GLU A 702 19.36 -17.02 18.21
CA GLU A 702 20.29 -18.07 17.72
C GLU A 702 21.08 -17.66 16.47
N SER A 703 20.79 -16.51 15.85
CA SER A 703 21.40 -16.09 14.58
C SER A 703 22.50 -15.03 14.68
N GLU A 704 22.95 -14.67 15.89
CA GLU A 704 24.07 -13.71 16.10
C GLU A 704 25.40 -14.36 16.50
N ASN A 705 25.52 -15.70 16.43
CA ASN A 705 26.79 -16.42 16.60
C ASN A 705 27.28 -17.07 15.31
#